data_AF-A0A3S9VUN5-F1
#
_entry.id   AF-A0A3S9VUN5-F1
#
_cell.length_a   1.000
_cell.length_b   1.000
_cell.length_c   1.000
_cell.angle_alpha   90.00
_cell.angle_beta   90.00
_cell.angle_gamma   90.00
#
_symmetry.space_group_name_H-M   'P 1'
#
loop_
_entity.id
_entity.type
_entity.pdbx_description
1 polymer ?
#
loop_
_entity_poly.entity_id
_entity_poly.type
_entity_poly.pdbx_seq_one_letter_code
_entity_poly.pdbx_strand_id
1 'polypeptide(L)'
;MDFLSPERLFKELPLTQEEVGVLEEYICDYDFTVVGKQGPEWIFSLLSVVRAELGNGDMILEDYGLLNDIFIRILEWLLEGSDCLKCFEGVKLNDARMQVERYLDEAIAGREAVRLIDAGEEGVYVTSKLEKLMVSGYLYKKSLVWITLLTIVRFSPRLHLLPARGLVLLVYNTLNKPNPRVLDCFNERVALVREQDDALYFDGHTREQLQEAVWLLGARVLLGDPVQEELASLRSMFFRYLYLLSDKKEELARKNAFNSLLFNQKNAVFTWEELLKFSVPVLLESIGQKSVDVIRNCQGRLFEGHGQLLVETKAITLAAPVSLKFDTLMEIDGVALKLGYSKKKLSFEEGLVGTTLAWRGVFADFSDELRKSVIQKKQPPVGAVVNIRVKSVHDLKPTLVFVTVVDPRYGGQGVLHVSRVTRARLDSLKDIFHPGDVMAATVVESEDDRLQFSIWEELNQVAVEHLREGDQCNALLLSEKNGFLIWLSESGFLVSTPLAEGVSEEKGGYYLLEITDVPQVGRIRGKVLEATKERFDRHEAVANLVYSYIEACKDRNRDGQGTFSTGKIERSIGISGKYVKELTRLLQLYLTREVCLENLNLLYYIRLLAHVLGDSRLKGYYDCLINHLIVKYEFVEGRLGDLDLGALERDFRAYPALKSLWAVVKMLASYGDPSFADELERFSHSENEYVAKVAEAILAKNVQGNLLEESRWGEDELLELLSLKGEGEEDAMSGSMGGKRTFKNSLVYPVGAKHVDVEAQLDSIMQDICRFLNDQGGVVYIGMSDKGIPVGIQADLDYLCCNLDKYELFLHQRIKEAFGEEVDRTIQIERKQFGDKVVEALVVPRFDRVVEYHSEN
;
A
#
# COMPACT_ATOMS: atom_id res chain seq x y z
N MET A 1 70.68 39.31 18.40
CA MET A 1 69.59 38.35 18.12
C MET A 1 68.56 38.63 19.19
N ASP A 2 67.59 39.48 18.88
CA ASP A 2 66.57 39.85 19.85
C ASP A 2 65.63 38.67 20.03
N PHE A 3 65.56 38.18 21.27
CA PHE A 3 64.56 37.22 21.69
C PHE A 3 63.17 37.79 21.40
N LEU A 4 62.43 37.18 20.47
CA LEU A 4 61.03 37.50 20.26
C LEU A 4 60.22 36.72 21.32
N SER A 5 59.87 37.41 22.41
CA SER A 5 58.97 36.85 23.42
C SER A 5 57.54 36.77 22.86
N PRO A 6 56.69 35.85 23.36
CA PRO A 6 55.26 35.85 23.04
C PRO A 6 54.60 37.23 23.24
N GLU A 7 54.96 37.92 24.33
CA GLU A 7 54.50 39.30 24.62
C GLU A 7 54.91 40.34 23.58
N ARG A 8 56.05 40.13 22.89
CA ARG A 8 56.52 41.03 21.82
C ARG A 8 55.79 40.75 20.51
N LEU A 9 55.51 39.48 20.19
CA LEU A 9 54.68 39.09 19.05
C LEU A 9 53.27 39.70 19.13
N PHE A 10 52.61 39.59 20.29
CA PHE A 10 51.27 40.16 20.50
C PHE A 10 51.24 41.69 20.58
N LYS A 11 52.39 42.35 20.76
CA LYS A 11 52.52 43.82 20.62
C LYS A 11 52.73 44.24 19.17
N GLU A 12 53.36 43.40 18.35
CA GLU A 12 53.60 43.66 16.93
C GLU A 12 52.38 43.33 16.06
N LEU A 13 51.51 42.41 16.51
CA LEU A 13 50.23 42.12 15.89
C LEU A 13 49.12 42.99 16.53
N PRO A 14 48.43 43.87 15.78
CA PRO A 14 47.29 44.60 16.32
C PRO A 14 46.13 43.62 16.55
N LEU A 15 45.86 43.29 17.81
CA LEU A 15 44.74 42.46 18.24
C LEU A 15 43.69 43.28 19.00
N THR A 16 42.42 42.98 18.80
CA THR A 16 41.31 43.56 19.59
C THR A 16 41.21 42.88 20.97
N GLN A 17 40.50 43.50 21.92
CA GLN A 17 40.30 42.91 23.25
C GLN A 17 39.54 41.57 23.18
N GLU A 18 38.64 41.42 22.22
CA GLU A 18 37.88 40.18 21.97
C GLU A 18 38.79 39.08 21.39
N GLU A 19 39.64 39.42 20.42
CA GLU A 19 40.64 38.51 19.84
C GLU A 19 41.62 37.98 20.90
N VAL A 20 42.06 38.84 21.82
CA VAL A 20 42.93 38.45 22.94
C VAL A 20 42.21 37.51 23.89
N GLY A 21 40.94 37.77 24.22
CA GLY A 21 40.13 36.91 25.08
C GLY A 21 39.97 35.49 24.52
N VAL A 22 39.64 35.37 23.23
CA VAL A 22 39.51 34.07 22.54
C VAL A 22 40.86 33.36 22.48
N LEU A 23 41.94 34.08 22.15
CA LEU A 23 43.26 33.49 22.09
C LEU A 23 43.70 32.92 23.46
N GLU A 24 43.44 33.65 24.54
CA GLU A 24 43.72 33.19 25.90
C GLU A 24 42.86 31.95 26.23
N GLU A 25 41.56 31.98 25.96
CA GLU A 25 40.64 30.88 26.25
C GLU A 25 41.10 29.52 25.68
N TYR A 26 41.52 29.49 24.41
CA TYR A 26 41.89 28.23 23.73
C TYR A 26 43.38 27.85 23.87
N ILE A 27 44.24 28.74 24.37
CA ILE A 27 45.70 28.51 24.41
C ILE A 27 46.27 28.54 25.84
N CYS A 28 45.51 28.98 26.85
CA CYS A 28 45.96 29.13 28.25
C CYS A 28 46.58 27.86 28.88
N ASP A 29 46.17 26.66 28.46
CA ASP A 29 46.67 25.40 29.02
C ASP A 29 48.07 25.00 28.50
N TYR A 30 48.61 25.72 27.51
CA TYR A 30 49.88 25.40 26.88
C TYR A 30 51.00 26.37 27.33
N ASP A 31 52.00 25.83 28.04
CA ASP A 31 53.17 26.60 28.46
C ASP A 31 54.25 26.67 27.37
N PHE A 32 54.23 27.75 26.58
CA PHE A 32 55.26 28.02 25.56
C PHE A 32 56.57 28.58 26.14
N THR A 33 56.63 28.89 27.45
CA THR A 33 57.81 29.51 28.07
C THR A 33 58.96 28.51 28.25
N VAL A 34 58.67 27.21 28.29
CA VAL A 34 59.68 26.13 28.36
C VAL A 34 60.38 25.93 27.01
N VAL A 35 59.65 26.07 25.90
CA VAL A 35 60.16 25.92 24.52
C VAL A 35 60.88 27.19 24.03
N GLY A 36 60.47 28.36 24.52
CA GLY A 36 61.09 29.65 24.21
C GLY A 36 62.60 29.71 24.50
N LYS A 37 63.14 28.85 25.37
CA LYS A 37 64.58 28.79 25.68
C LYS A 37 65.45 28.23 24.54
N GLN A 38 64.89 27.73 23.44
CA GLN A 38 65.62 27.03 22.36
C GLN A 38 65.65 27.76 20.99
N GLY A 39 65.04 28.94 20.83
CA GLY A 39 65.05 29.72 19.58
C GLY A 39 63.66 29.90 18.95
N PRO A 40 63.53 30.32 17.67
CA PRO A 40 62.25 30.64 17.02
C PRO A 40 61.33 29.42 16.78
N GLU A 41 61.74 28.22 17.20
CA GLU A 41 60.99 26.97 17.04
C GLU A 41 59.67 26.96 17.84
N TRP A 42 59.58 27.73 18.93
CA TRP A 42 58.35 27.86 19.73
C TRP A 42 57.16 28.38 18.91
N ILE A 43 57.40 29.19 17.86
CA ILE A 43 56.34 29.72 16.99
C ILE A 43 55.69 28.57 16.20
N PHE A 44 56.46 27.59 15.74
CA PHE A 44 55.89 26.43 15.05
C PHE A 44 55.10 25.52 16.00
N SER A 45 55.50 25.46 17.28
CA SER A 45 54.68 24.82 18.33
C SER A 45 53.37 25.56 18.53
N LEU A 46 53.39 26.90 18.62
CA LEU A 46 52.17 27.72 18.69
C LEU A 46 51.28 27.48 17.47
N LEU A 47 51.83 27.52 16.25
CA LEU A 47 51.08 27.28 15.02
C LEU A 47 50.42 25.89 15.02
N SER A 48 51.10 24.87 15.55
CA SER A 48 50.55 23.52 15.65
C SER A 48 49.41 23.41 16.67
N VAL A 49 49.49 24.15 17.79
CA VAL A 49 48.44 24.21 18.81
C VAL A 49 47.22 24.95 18.29
N VAL A 50 47.41 26.15 17.72
CA VAL A 50 46.31 26.93 17.12
C VAL A 50 45.60 26.11 16.02
N ARG A 51 46.36 25.41 15.17
CA ARG A 51 45.78 24.52 14.16
C ARG A 51 45.02 23.33 14.76
N ALA A 52 45.47 22.78 15.88
CA ALA A 52 44.77 21.71 16.58
C ALA A 52 43.44 22.20 17.15
N GLU A 53 43.42 23.38 17.79
CA GLU A 53 42.20 24.00 18.33
C GLU A 53 41.22 24.43 17.22
N LEU A 54 41.71 24.97 16.10
CA LEU A 54 40.89 25.23 14.91
C LEU A 54 40.24 23.92 14.37
N GLY A 55 40.89 22.77 14.58
CA GLY A 55 40.36 21.45 14.25
C GLY A 55 39.47 20.80 15.32
N ASN A 56 39.45 21.34 16.54
CA ASN A 56 38.72 20.80 17.68
C ASN A 56 37.20 20.98 17.49
N GLY A 57 36.38 19.94 17.69
CA GLY A 57 34.97 19.91 17.29
C GLY A 57 34.04 20.86 18.05
N ASP A 58 34.41 21.27 19.26
CA ASP A 58 33.51 21.95 20.20
C ASP A 58 33.49 23.49 20.11
N MET A 59 34.42 24.08 19.35
CA MET A 59 34.49 25.53 19.16
C MET A 59 33.28 26.05 18.36
N ILE A 60 32.77 27.24 18.72
CA ILE A 60 31.67 27.95 18.05
C ILE A 60 32.15 28.75 16.82
N LEU A 61 31.22 29.14 15.94
CA LEU A 61 31.55 29.83 14.68
C LEU A 61 32.23 31.20 14.90
N GLU A 62 31.77 31.97 15.89
CA GLU A 62 32.32 33.30 16.22
C GLU A 62 33.79 33.19 16.67
N ASP A 63 34.07 32.32 17.63
CA ASP A 63 35.44 32.03 18.10
C ASP A 63 36.32 31.45 16.99
N TYR A 64 35.79 30.56 16.16
CA TYR A 64 36.51 30.03 15.00
C TYR A 64 36.93 31.16 14.05
N GLY A 65 36.02 32.10 13.76
CA GLY A 65 36.30 33.25 12.90
C GLY A 65 37.44 34.11 13.46
N LEU A 66 37.33 34.49 14.73
CA LEU A 66 38.34 35.31 15.42
C LEU A 66 39.69 34.61 15.52
N LEU A 67 39.73 33.36 15.99
CA LEU A 67 40.97 32.59 16.13
C LEU A 67 41.64 32.33 14.77
N ASN A 68 40.85 32.05 13.72
CA ASN A 68 41.38 31.83 12.38
C ASN A 68 41.94 33.14 11.76
N ASP A 69 41.34 34.29 12.02
CA ASP A 69 41.88 35.59 11.59
C ASP A 69 43.20 35.93 12.31
N ILE A 70 43.30 35.66 13.62
CA ILE A 70 44.56 35.79 14.36
C ILE A 70 45.62 34.86 13.77
N PHE A 71 45.25 33.60 13.49
CA PHE A 71 46.14 32.62 12.88
C PHE A 71 46.67 33.08 11.51
N ILE A 72 45.81 33.64 10.65
CA ILE A 72 46.22 34.22 9.35
C ILE A 72 47.21 35.37 9.57
N ARG A 73 46.95 36.30 10.49
CA ARG A 73 47.86 37.43 10.77
C ARG A 73 49.23 36.96 11.27
N ILE A 74 49.27 35.93 12.13
CA ILE A 74 50.53 35.32 12.60
C ILE A 74 51.30 34.71 11.41
N LEU A 75 50.61 34.00 10.51
CA LEU A 75 51.23 33.36 9.34
C LEU A 75 51.74 34.38 8.31
N GLU A 76 50.98 35.43 8.02
CA GLU A 76 51.38 36.54 7.14
C GLU A 76 52.60 37.28 7.71
N TRP A 77 52.58 37.59 9.01
CA TRP A 77 53.73 38.19 9.69
C TRP A 77 54.97 37.30 9.62
N LEU A 78 54.82 35.97 9.77
CA LEU A 78 55.95 35.05 9.70
C LEU A 78 56.58 34.97 8.30
N LEU A 79 55.79 35.11 7.23
CA LEU A 79 56.25 35.08 5.84
C LEU A 79 56.84 36.41 5.36
N GLU A 80 56.14 37.52 5.64
CA GLU A 80 56.42 38.83 5.02
C GLU A 80 56.90 39.88 6.02
N GLY A 81 56.51 39.75 7.29
CA GLY A 81 56.72 40.76 8.34
C GLY A 81 57.88 40.50 9.29
N SER A 82 58.53 39.32 9.22
CA SER A 82 59.53 38.89 10.21
C SER A 82 60.81 38.33 9.60
N ASP A 83 61.89 38.41 10.37
CA ASP A 83 63.17 37.75 10.06
C ASP A 83 63.27 36.32 10.65
N CYS A 84 62.20 35.81 11.29
CA CYS A 84 62.20 34.54 12.00
C CYS A 84 62.58 33.36 11.09
N LEU A 85 62.09 33.35 9.85
CA LEU A 85 62.43 32.31 8.88
C LEU A 85 63.91 32.35 8.45
N LYS A 86 64.58 33.50 8.48
CA LYS A 86 66.00 33.62 8.11
C LYS A 86 66.93 32.87 9.06
N CYS A 87 66.43 32.41 10.22
CA CYS A 87 67.18 31.59 11.17
C CYS A 87 67.38 30.14 10.69
N PHE A 88 66.66 29.68 9.67
CA PHE A 88 66.82 28.37 9.07
C PHE A 88 67.62 28.44 7.77
N GLU A 89 68.52 27.48 7.54
CA GLU A 89 69.33 27.41 6.32
C GLU A 89 68.99 26.18 5.46
N GLY A 90 69.14 26.32 4.14
CA GLY A 90 69.03 25.22 3.18
C GLY A 90 67.64 24.57 3.11
N VAL A 91 67.58 23.25 3.25
CA VAL A 91 66.33 22.46 3.10
C VAL A 91 65.29 22.80 4.17
N LYS A 92 65.73 23.03 5.42
CA LYS A 92 64.84 23.36 6.54
C LYS A 92 64.09 24.67 6.36
N LEU A 93 64.72 25.66 5.69
CA LEU A 93 64.08 26.94 5.35
C LEU A 93 62.93 26.73 4.37
N ASN A 94 63.15 25.92 3.33
CA ASN A 94 62.15 25.64 2.32
C ASN A 94 60.99 24.80 2.89
N ASP A 95 61.29 23.83 3.76
CA ASP A 95 60.27 23.02 4.44
C ASP A 95 59.39 23.89 5.37
N ALA A 96 60.01 24.78 6.16
CA ALA A 96 59.30 25.71 7.03
C ALA A 96 58.42 26.69 6.26
N ARG A 97 58.93 27.27 5.15
CA ARG A 97 58.14 28.14 4.26
C ARG A 97 56.94 27.42 3.66
N MET A 98 57.16 26.23 3.10
CA MET A 98 56.10 25.43 2.51
C MET A 98 55.04 25.01 3.54
N GLN A 99 55.45 24.73 4.78
CA GLN A 99 54.53 24.42 5.87
C GLN A 99 53.64 25.63 6.24
N VAL A 100 54.23 26.83 6.34
CA VAL A 100 53.53 28.07 6.71
C VAL A 100 52.60 28.51 5.59
N GLU A 101 53.06 28.46 4.33
CA GLU A 101 52.23 28.72 3.15
C GLU A 101 51.04 27.76 3.08
N ARG A 102 51.26 26.47 3.38
CA ARG A 102 50.16 25.50 3.44
C ARG A 102 49.17 25.85 4.55
N TYR A 103 49.63 26.20 5.75
CA TYR A 103 48.73 26.60 6.84
C TYR A 103 47.97 27.88 6.51
N LEU A 104 48.60 28.83 5.82
CA LEU A 104 47.96 30.05 5.37
C LEU A 104 46.86 29.76 4.35
N ASP A 105 47.14 28.92 3.35
CA ASP A 105 46.15 28.47 2.38
C ASP A 105 44.96 27.74 3.05
N GLU A 106 45.23 26.87 4.03
CA GLU A 106 44.19 26.17 4.82
C GLU A 106 43.32 27.17 5.62
N ALA A 107 43.95 28.15 6.28
CA ALA A 107 43.27 29.15 7.10
C ALA A 107 42.44 30.12 6.24
N ILE A 108 42.95 30.54 5.08
CA ILE A 108 42.19 31.36 4.11
C ILE A 108 40.96 30.60 3.62
N ALA A 109 41.07 29.29 3.37
CA ALA A 109 39.92 28.45 3.00
C ALA A 109 38.87 28.36 4.11
N GLY A 110 39.29 28.33 5.38
CA GLY A 110 38.42 28.41 6.54
C GLY A 110 37.73 29.77 6.67
N ARG A 111 38.45 30.88 6.45
CA ARG A 111 37.88 32.24 6.47
C ARG A 111 36.84 32.43 5.38
N GLU A 112 37.10 31.90 4.19
CA GLU A 112 36.12 31.93 3.09
C GLU A 112 34.85 31.16 3.44
N ALA A 113 34.94 30.05 4.18
CA ALA A 113 33.76 29.32 4.66
C ALA A 113 32.93 30.18 5.63
N VAL A 114 33.56 30.86 6.58
CA VAL A 114 32.89 31.78 7.52
C VAL A 114 32.18 32.89 6.75
N ARG A 115 32.87 33.54 5.81
CA ARG A 115 32.30 34.58 4.94
C ARG A 115 31.06 34.10 4.20
N LEU A 116 31.09 32.87 3.67
CA LEU A 116 29.96 32.28 2.94
C LEU A 116 28.75 32.00 3.85
N ILE A 117 28.99 31.56 5.09
CA ILE A 117 27.94 31.31 6.08
C ILE A 117 27.28 32.63 6.50
N ASP A 118 28.08 33.66 6.79
CA ASP A 118 27.57 34.99 7.20
C ASP A 118 26.77 35.65 6.07
N ALA A 119 27.20 35.46 4.81
CA ALA A 119 26.50 35.96 3.64
C ALA A 119 25.24 35.13 3.27
N GLY A 120 25.07 33.93 3.81
CA GLY A 120 23.97 33.02 3.42
C GLY A 120 24.15 32.39 2.03
N GLU A 121 25.36 32.40 1.48
CA GLU A 121 25.68 31.90 0.14
C GLU A 121 26.21 30.45 0.14
N GLU A 122 26.27 29.82 1.31
CA GLU A 122 26.90 28.51 1.48
C GLU A 122 26.26 27.42 0.60
N GLY A 123 24.94 27.48 0.38
CA GLY A 123 24.25 26.46 -0.43
C GLY A 123 24.54 26.55 -1.92
N VAL A 124 24.68 27.78 -2.44
CA VAL A 124 25.06 28.01 -3.85
C VAL A 124 26.50 27.57 -4.07
N TYR A 125 27.39 27.91 -3.12
CA TYR A 125 28.80 27.52 -3.20
C TYR A 125 28.97 26.00 -3.18
N VAL A 126 28.38 25.31 -2.21
CA VAL A 126 28.46 23.85 -2.06
C VAL A 126 27.99 23.16 -3.34
N THR A 127 26.80 23.54 -3.83
CA THR A 127 26.21 22.94 -5.03
C THR A 127 27.09 23.18 -6.26
N SER A 128 27.52 24.43 -6.51
CA SER A 128 28.34 24.77 -7.67
C SER A 128 29.69 24.05 -7.69
N LYS A 129 30.36 23.92 -6.54
CA LYS A 129 31.67 23.25 -6.46
C LYS A 129 31.53 21.75 -6.66
N LEU A 130 30.52 21.11 -6.05
CA LEU A 130 30.31 19.68 -6.21
C LEU A 130 29.85 19.32 -7.64
N GLU A 131 29.06 20.18 -8.29
CA GLU A 131 28.72 19.99 -9.71
C GLU A 131 29.94 20.08 -10.63
N LYS A 132 30.84 21.04 -10.40
CA LYS A 132 32.10 21.14 -11.16
C LYS A 132 32.98 19.90 -11.00
N LEU A 133 32.98 19.31 -9.80
CA LEU A 133 33.66 18.03 -9.54
C LEU A 133 33.04 16.89 -10.35
N MET A 134 31.70 16.84 -10.48
CA MET A 134 31.01 15.83 -11.28
C MET A 134 31.27 15.96 -12.78
N VAL A 135 31.39 17.19 -13.30
CA VAL A 135 31.62 17.42 -14.74
C VAL A 135 33.05 17.09 -15.15
N SER A 136 34.03 17.54 -14.37
CA SER A 136 35.45 17.48 -14.77
C SER A 136 36.26 16.39 -14.06
N GLY A 137 35.73 15.78 -12.99
CA GLY A 137 36.46 14.88 -12.11
C GLY A 137 37.55 15.56 -11.28
N TYR A 138 37.79 16.86 -11.46
CA TYR A 138 38.90 17.59 -10.86
C TYR A 138 38.49 18.98 -10.37
N LEU A 139 38.80 19.28 -9.12
CA LEU A 139 38.67 20.63 -8.59
C LEU A 139 40.03 21.31 -8.53
N TYR A 140 40.09 22.51 -9.11
CA TYR A 140 41.23 23.41 -8.91
C TYR A 140 41.39 23.70 -7.41
N LYS A 141 42.61 23.51 -6.87
CA LYS A 141 42.91 23.58 -5.44
C LYS A 141 41.97 22.70 -4.58
N LYS A 142 41.81 21.43 -4.98
CA LYS A 142 40.92 20.44 -4.34
C LYS A 142 41.01 20.41 -2.80
N SER A 143 42.20 20.48 -2.22
CA SER A 143 42.40 20.49 -0.77
C SER A 143 41.70 21.65 -0.09
N LEU A 144 41.87 22.87 -0.63
CA LEU A 144 41.28 24.09 -0.05
C LEU A 144 39.77 24.10 -0.19
N VAL A 145 39.24 23.70 -1.35
CA VAL A 145 37.78 23.58 -1.54
C VAL A 145 37.18 22.60 -0.55
N TRP A 146 37.84 21.46 -0.28
CA TRP A 146 37.36 20.51 0.71
C TRP A 146 37.42 21.04 2.14
N ILE A 147 38.44 21.83 2.49
CA ILE A 147 38.49 22.51 3.79
C ILE A 147 37.31 23.46 3.92
N THR A 148 37.06 24.31 2.91
CA THR A 148 35.90 25.22 2.91
C THR A 148 34.58 24.44 3.05
N LEU A 149 34.38 23.35 2.32
CA LEU A 149 33.17 22.51 2.42
C LEU A 149 33.01 21.88 3.81
N LEU A 150 34.07 21.34 4.40
CA LEU A 150 34.03 20.71 5.72
C LEU A 150 33.78 21.75 6.82
N THR A 151 34.36 22.94 6.72
CA THR A 151 34.08 24.06 7.62
C THR A 151 32.62 24.53 7.50
N ILE A 152 32.07 24.62 6.28
CA ILE A 152 30.63 24.90 6.08
C ILE A 152 29.76 23.84 6.75
N VAL A 153 30.05 22.55 6.52
CA VAL A 153 29.31 21.45 7.15
C VAL A 153 29.41 21.51 8.68
N ARG A 154 30.57 21.91 9.22
CA ARG A 154 30.81 22.01 10.66
C ARG A 154 30.10 23.19 11.32
N PHE A 155 29.89 24.31 10.64
CA PHE A 155 29.39 25.50 11.32
C PHE A 155 28.03 26.00 10.82
N SER A 156 27.65 25.72 9.57
CA SER A 156 26.41 26.28 9.02
C SER A 156 25.17 25.75 9.77
N PRO A 157 24.35 26.63 10.35
CA PRO A 157 23.06 26.26 10.92
C PRO A 157 22.00 26.00 9.85
N ARG A 158 22.25 26.43 8.60
CA ARG A 158 21.33 26.33 7.46
C ARG A 158 21.63 25.14 6.56
N LEU A 159 22.37 24.15 7.05
CA LEU A 159 22.70 22.94 6.29
C LEU A 159 21.43 22.23 5.78
N HIS A 160 20.34 22.29 6.55
CA HIS A 160 19.03 21.74 6.19
C HIS A 160 18.29 22.50 5.06
N LEU A 161 18.73 23.72 4.74
CA LEU A 161 18.21 24.55 3.65
C LEU A 161 19.01 24.40 2.35
N LEU A 162 20.02 23.52 2.32
CA LEU A 162 20.75 23.22 1.10
C LEU A 162 19.79 22.73 0.00
N PRO A 163 20.02 23.11 -1.28
CA PRO A 163 19.32 22.51 -2.40
C PRO A 163 19.44 20.98 -2.36
N ALA A 164 18.36 20.26 -2.65
CA ALA A 164 18.32 18.79 -2.58
C ALA A 164 19.49 18.14 -3.35
N ARG A 165 19.80 18.68 -4.52
CA ARG A 165 20.94 18.25 -5.35
C ARG A 165 22.29 18.44 -4.65
N GLY A 166 22.52 19.60 -4.04
CA GLY A 166 23.74 19.90 -3.31
C GLY A 166 23.93 18.98 -2.10
N LEU A 167 22.86 18.71 -1.36
CA LEU A 167 22.87 17.79 -0.21
C LEU A 167 23.17 16.35 -0.64
N VAL A 168 22.52 15.85 -1.70
CA VAL A 168 22.78 14.50 -2.24
C VAL A 168 24.20 14.36 -2.75
N LEU A 169 24.74 15.38 -3.43
CA LEU A 169 26.14 15.39 -3.86
C LEU A 169 27.10 15.37 -2.67
N LEU A 170 26.77 16.07 -1.58
CA LEU A 170 27.59 16.09 -0.37
C LEU A 170 27.58 14.73 0.34
N VAL A 171 26.43 14.07 0.39
CA VAL A 171 26.30 12.67 0.85
C VAL A 171 27.13 11.72 -0.01
N TYR A 172 27.01 11.81 -1.34
CA TYR A 172 27.75 10.96 -2.27
C TYR A 172 29.27 11.07 -2.08
N ASN A 173 29.79 12.28 -1.95
CA ASN A 173 31.23 12.49 -1.77
C ASN A 173 31.73 12.13 -0.36
N THR A 174 30.84 11.96 0.62
CA THR A 174 31.18 11.54 1.99
C THR A 174 30.92 10.06 2.27
N LEU A 175 30.49 9.26 1.28
CA LEU A 175 30.21 7.82 1.45
C LEU A 175 31.37 7.03 2.08
N ASN A 176 32.62 7.33 1.69
CA ASN A 176 33.81 6.62 2.19
C ASN A 176 34.21 7.03 3.62
N LYS A 177 33.81 8.22 4.06
CA LYS A 177 34.07 8.78 5.40
C LYS A 177 32.82 9.54 5.84
N PRO A 178 31.79 8.82 6.32
CA PRO A 178 30.50 9.42 6.63
C PRO A 178 30.66 10.45 7.74
N ASN A 179 30.16 11.65 7.51
CA ASN A 179 30.07 12.69 8.53
C ASN A 179 28.67 12.60 9.17
N PRO A 180 28.55 12.38 10.49
CA PRO A 180 27.26 12.19 11.15
C PRO A 180 26.32 13.38 10.91
N ARG A 181 26.83 14.62 10.99
CA ARG A 181 26.01 15.82 10.79
C ARG A 181 25.40 15.92 9.39
N VAL A 182 26.11 15.45 8.38
CA VAL A 182 25.60 15.40 6.99
C VAL A 182 24.48 14.38 6.89
N LEU A 183 24.67 13.21 7.49
CA LEU A 183 23.71 12.12 7.44
C LEU A 183 22.45 12.46 8.24
N ASP A 184 22.60 13.10 9.41
CA ASP A 184 21.50 13.56 10.25
C ASP A 184 20.66 14.60 9.51
N CYS A 185 21.30 15.62 8.95
CA CYS A 185 20.63 16.64 8.12
C CYS A 185 19.93 16.02 6.90
N PHE A 186 20.54 15.02 6.26
CA PHE A 186 19.93 14.30 5.15
C PHE A 186 18.69 13.50 5.60
N ASN A 187 18.78 12.79 6.72
CA ASN A 187 17.68 12.02 7.27
C ASN A 187 16.50 12.91 7.70
N GLU A 188 16.77 14.06 8.31
CA GLU A 188 15.77 15.09 8.62
C GLU A 188 15.07 15.57 7.35
N ARG A 189 15.81 15.81 6.27
CA ARG A 189 15.21 16.24 5.00
C ARG A 189 14.35 15.14 4.36
N VAL A 190 14.76 13.89 4.45
CA VAL A 190 13.95 12.74 4.00
C VAL A 190 12.68 12.61 4.84
N ALA A 191 12.76 12.81 6.15
CA ALA A 191 11.59 12.81 7.03
C ALA A 191 10.61 13.93 6.66
N LEU A 192 11.12 15.15 6.40
CA LEU A 192 10.33 16.28 5.95
C LEU A 192 9.58 15.98 4.65
N VAL A 193 10.23 15.35 3.66
CA VAL A 193 9.57 14.93 2.41
C VAL A 193 8.39 14.00 2.71
N ARG A 194 8.52 13.06 3.65
CA ARG A 194 7.43 12.15 4.04
C ARG A 194 6.28 12.90 4.73
N GLU A 195 6.59 13.86 5.58
CA GLU A 195 5.58 14.66 6.28
C GLU A 195 4.82 15.59 5.34
N GLN A 196 5.54 16.22 4.40
CA GLN A 196 4.96 17.11 3.40
C GLN A 196 4.15 16.38 2.33
N ASP A 197 4.47 15.11 2.03
CA ASP A 197 3.72 14.30 1.06
C ASP A 197 2.23 14.22 1.41
N ASP A 198 1.84 14.16 2.69
CA ASP A 198 0.43 14.20 3.10
C ASP A 198 -0.24 15.52 2.70
N ALA A 199 0.42 16.67 2.87
CA ALA A 199 -0.14 17.98 2.51
C ALA A 199 -0.15 18.19 0.98
N LEU A 200 0.98 17.95 0.33
CA LEU A 200 1.16 18.13 -1.12
C LEU A 200 0.28 17.18 -1.94
N TYR A 201 -0.08 16.02 -1.38
CA TYR A 201 -1.04 15.13 -2.02
C TYR A 201 -2.43 15.78 -2.21
N PHE A 202 -2.86 16.62 -1.27
CA PHE A 202 -4.15 17.34 -1.36
C PHE A 202 -4.03 18.70 -2.05
N ASP A 203 -2.88 19.37 -1.91
CA ASP A 203 -2.66 20.72 -2.42
C ASP A 203 -2.14 20.72 -3.87
N GLY A 204 -1.54 19.62 -4.32
CA GLY A 204 -0.88 19.47 -5.60
C GLY A 204 0.64 19.58 -5.48
N HIS A 205 1.36 19.00 -6.45
CA HIS A 205 2.82 19.02 -6.49
C HIS A 205 3.31 19.91 -7.63
N THR A 206 4.35 20.70 -7.40
CA THR A 206 5.11 21.30 -8.49
C THR A 206 6.14 20.33 -9.05
N ARG A 207 6.52 20.52 -10.31
CA ARG A 207 7.55 19.67 -10.96
C ARG A 207 8.88 19.72 -10.23
N GLU A 208 9.27 20.88 -9.71
CA GLU A 208 10.50 21.08 -8.94
C GLU A 208 10.48 20.31 -7.62
N GLN A 209 9.37 20.38 -6.87
CA GLN A 209 9.20 19.62 -5.62
C GLN A 209 9.30 18.11 -5.84
N LEU A 210 8.69 17.59 -6.91
CA LEU A 210 8.79 16.18 -7.27
C LEU A 210 10.23 15.79 -7.62
N GLN A 211 10.95 16.64 -8.36
CA GLN A 211 12.35 16.39 -8.67
C GLN A 211 13.19 16.35 -7.39
N GLU A 212 13.10 17.35 -6.51
CA GLU A 212 13.83 17.37 -5.24
C GLU A 212 13.56 16.11 -4.40
N ALA A 213 12.29 15.69 -4.31
CA ALA A 213 11.91 14.48 -3.59
C ALA A 213 12.53 13.23 -4.22
N VAL A 214 12.54 13.11 -5.55
CA VAL A 214 13.17 11.99 -6.26
C VAL A 214 14.68 11.92 -5.98
N TRP A 215 15.38 13.05 -5.94
CA TRP A 215 16.80 13.09 -5.61
C TRP A 215 17.06 12.59 -4.19
N LEU A 216 16.32 13.10 -3.20
CA LEU A 216 16.49 12.72 -1.79
C LEU A 216 16.12 11.25 -1.55
N LEU A 217 14.96 10.82 -2.05
CA LEU A 217 14.49 9.44 -1.90
C LEU A 217 15.39 8.46 -2.65
N GLY A 218 15.82 8.80 -3.87
CA GLY A 218 16.76 7.98 -4.65
C GLY A 218 18.08 7.77 -3.92
N ALA A 219 18.64 8.84 -3.34
CA ALA A 219 19.86 8.74 -2.53
C ALA A 219 19.64 7.88 -1.28
N ARG A 220 18.49 8.00 -0.61
CA ARG A 220 18.16 7.20 0.57
C ARG A 220 18.01 5.71 0.23
N VAL A 221 17.39 5.39 -0.91
CA VAL A 221 17.26 4.02 -1.41
C VAL A 221 18.63 3.40 -1.70
N LEU A 222 19.58 4.17 -2.24
CA LEU A 222 20.95 3.71 -2.51
C LEU A 222 21.80 3.53 -1.25
N LEU A 223 21.59 4.36 -0.22
CA LEU A 223 22.21 4.19 1.10
C LEU A 223 21.68 2.95 1.83
N GLY A 224 20.41 2.59 1.58
CA GLY A 224 19.71 1.51 2.26
C GLY A 224 19.22 1.90 3.66
N ASP A 225 18.15 1.24 4.11
CA ASP A 225 17.57 1.42 5.44
C ASP A 225 17.62 0.09 6.21
N PRO A 226 18.02 0.07 7.50
CA PRO A 226 17.91 -1.12 8.34
C PRO A 226 16.47 -1.63 8.47
N VAL A 227 15.46 -0.73 8.43
CA VAL A 227 14.04 -1.10 8.57
C VAL A 227 13.45 -1.42 7.20
N GLN A 228 13.13 -2.70 6.98
CA GLN A 228 12.64 -3.17 5.68
C GLN A 228 11.31 -2.54 5.25
N GLU A 229 10.37 -2.29 6.17
CA GLU A 229 9.09 -1.63 5.87
C GLU A 229 9.31 -0.18 5.42
N GLU A 230 10.20 0.55 6.10
CA GLU A 230 10.49 1.93 5.74
C GLU A 230 11.20 2.03 4.40
N LEU A 231 12.17 1.14 4.13
CA LEU A 231 12.81 1.06 2.83
C LEU A 231 11.80 0.79 1.71
N ALA A 232 10.86 -0.14 1.93
CA ALA A 232 9.82 -0.47 0.96
C ALA A 232 8.90 0.71 0.69
N SER A 233 8.47 1.44 1.72
CA SER A 233 7.65 2.64 1.60
C SER A 233 8.39 3.77 0.86
N LEU A 234 9.65 4.05 1.20
CA LEU A 234 10.45 5.09 0.56
C LEU A 234 10.76 4.76 -0.90
N ARG A 235 11.10 3.50 -1.19
CA ARG A 235 11.33 3.02 -2.56
C ARG A 235 10.07 3.09 -3.40
N SER A 236 8.92 2.77 -2.81
CA SER A 236 7.62 2.89 -3.49
C SER A 236 7.29 4.36 -3.81
N MET A 237 7.47 5.26 -2.85
CA MET A 237 7.29 6.71 -3.01
C MET A 237 8.21 7.28 -4.11
N PHE A 238 9.47 6.85 -4.16
CA PHE A 238 10.42 7.21 -5.22
C PHE A 238 9.88 6.87 -6.61
N PHE A 239 9.43 5.62 -6.83
CA PHE A 239 8.87 5.22 -8.12
C PHE A 239 7.53 5.89 -8.43
N ARG A 240 6.70 6.18 -7.42
CA ARG A 240 5.48 6.97 -7.58
C ARG A 240 5.78 8.38 -8.11
N TYR A 241 6.75 9.08 -7.54
CA TYR A 241 7.13 10.41 -8.02
C TYR A 241 7.79 10.37 -9.40
N LEU A 242 8.57 9.34 -9.71
CA LEU A 242 9.07 9.13 -11.07
C LEU A 242 7.94 8.95 -12.09
N TYR A 243 6.91 8.18 -11.74
CA TYR A 243 5.73 7.99 -12.59
C TYR A 243 4.93 9.29 -12.80
N LEU A 244 4.86 10.15 -11.78
CA LEU A 244 4.23 11.48 -11.91
C LEU A 244 5.07 12.42 -12.78
N LEU A 245 6.40 12.36 -12.70
CA LEU A 245 7.31 13.16 -13.52
C LEU A 245 7.36 12.73 -15.00
N SER A 246 6.95 11.50 -15.32
CA SER A 246 6.85 10.97 -16.68
C SER A 246 5.45 11.12 -17.29
N ASP A 247 4.64 12.04 -16.76
CA ASP A 247 3.26 12.32 -17.21
C ASP A 247 2.35 11.08 -17.23
N LYS A 248 2.60 10.12 -16.31
CA LYS A 248 1.85 8.87 -16.15
C LYS A 248 1.91 7.89 -17.34
N LYS A 249 2.87 8.04 -18.25
CA LYS A 249 3.02 7.17 -19.43
C LYS A 249 3.76 5.86 -19.16
N GLU A 250 4.66 5.88 -18.19
CA GLU A 250 5.67 4.84 -18.00
C GLU A 250 5.19 3.76 -17.03
N GLU A 251 4.57 2.69 -17.55
CA GLU A 251 4.00 1.61 -16.74
C GLU A 251 5.01 0.93 -15.83
N LEU A 252 6.27 0.85 -16.26
CA LEU A 252 7.35 0.22 -15.51
C LEU A 252 7.54 0.89 -14.13
N ALA A 253 7.46 2.22 -14.07
CA ALA A 253 7.59 2.95 -12.82
C ALA A 253 6.41 2.64 -11.87
N ARG A 254 5.19 2.59 -12.41
CA ARG A 254 3.98 2.20 -11.65
C ARG A 254 4.10 0.78 -11.09
N LYS A 255 4.47 -0.20 -11.93
CA LYS A 255 4.69 -1.60 -11.54
C LYS A 255 5.78 -1.72 -10.47
N ASN A 256 6.89 -1.00 -10.61
CA ASN A 256 7.97 -1.00 -9.62
C ASN A 256 7.57 -0.34 -8.30
N ALA A 257 6.74 0.71 -8.32
CA ALA A 257 6.20 1.32 -7.11
C ALA A 257 5.33 0.33 -6.33
N PHE A 258 4.42 -0.36 -7.02
CA PHE A 258 3.54 -1.38 -6.46
C PHE A 258 4.32 -2.58 -5.91
N ASN A 259 5.22 -3.12 -6.72
CA ASN A 259 6.02 -4.28 -6.36
C ASN A 259 6.99 -3.98 -5.22
N SER A 260 7.60 -2.79 -5.16
CA SER A 260 8.53 -2.41 -4.09
C SER A 260 7.85 -2.36 -2.72
N LEU A 261 6.58 -1.96 -2.67
CA LEU A 261 5.80 -1.95 -1.43
C LEU A 261 5.43 -3.38 -1.02
N LEU A 262 4.92 -4.19 -1.94
CA LEU A 262 4.32 -5.50 -1.64
C LEU A 262 5.32 -6.66 -1.53
N PHE A 263 6.34 -6.68 -2.38
CA PHE A 263 7.30 -7.78 -2.49
C PHE A 263 8.69 -7.21 -2.20
N ASN A 264 9.30 -7.60 -1.09
CA ASN A 264 10.57 -7.03 -0.63
C ASN A 264 11.66 -7.09 -1.73
N GLN A 265 11.82 -6.01 -2.49
CA GLN A 265 12.84 -5.89 -3.53
C GLN A 265 14.10 -5.24 -2.97
N LYS A 266 15.18 -6.02 -2.92
CA LYS A 266 16.50 -5.53 -2.50
C LYS A 266 17.42 -5.13 -3.66
N ASN A 267 17.03 -5.43 -4.89
CA ASN A 267 17.88 -5.18 -6.05
C ASN A 267 18.00 -3.68 -6.31
N ALA A 268 19.22 -3.18 -6.42
CA ALA A 268 19.49 -1.82 -6.87
C ALA A 268 19.20 -1.76 -8.38
N VAL A 269 18.08 -1.13 -8.75
CA VAL A 269 17.63 -0.98 -10.15
C VAL A 269 18.29 0.23 -10.83
N PHE A 270 19.05 1.02 -10.07
CA PHE A 270 19.81 2.18 -10.53
C PHE A 270 21.04 2.38 -9.63
N THR A 271 21.95 3.25 -10.06
CA THR A 271 23.24 3.54 -9.40
C THR A 271 23.36 5.03 -9.05
N TRP A 272 24.36 5.36 -8.23
CA TRP A 272 24.67 6.76 -7.89
C TRP A 272 24.96 7.61 -9.14
N GLU A 273 25.69 7.08 -10.13
CA GLU A 273 26.01 7.84 -11.34
C GLU A 273 24.77 8.22 -12.16
N GLU A 274 23.78 7.30 -12.22
CA GLU A 274 22.51 7.51 -12.93
C GLU A 274 21.62 8.51 -12.19
N LEU A 275 21.59 8.45 -10.86
CA LEU A 275 20.89 9.44 -10.04
C LEU A 275 21.53 10.84 -10.18
N LEU A 276 22.85 10.94 -10.22
CA LEU A 276 23.55 12.24 -10.28
C LEU A 276 23.51 12.92 -11.66
N LYS A 277 23.44 12.14 -12.74
CA LYS A 277 23.21 12.64 -14.12
C LYS A 277 21.73 12.90 -14.42
N PHE A 278 20.89 12.91 -13.39
CA PHE A 278 19.43 12.89 -13.42
C PHE A 278 18.80 13.45 -14.70
N SER A 279 18.17 12.56 -15.45
CA SER A 279 17.07 12.90 -16.34
C SER A 279 16.03 11.78 -16.25
N VAL A 280 14.76 12.15 -16.23
CA VAL A 280 13.65 11.20 -16.08
C VAL A 280 13.71 10.09 -17.15
N PRO A 281 13.96 10.39 -18.44
CA PRO A 281 14.03 9.34 -19.46
C PRO A 281 15.21 8.37 -19.28
N VAL A 282 16.42 8.90 -19.03
CA VAL A 282 17.65 8.07 -18.89
C VAL A 282 17.57 7.19 -17.65
N LEU A 283 17.00 7.70 -16.56
CA LEU A 283 16.85 6.93 -15.33
C LEU A 283 15.85 5.78 -15.53
N LEU A 284 14.73 6.04 -16.21
CA LEU A 284 13.73 5.00 -16.52
C LEU A 284 14.27 3.94 -17.48
N GLU A 285 15.07 4.34 -18.47
CA GLU A 285 15.73 3.40 -19.38
C GLU A 285 16.68 2.45 -18.63
N SER A 286 17.49 2.98 -17.71
CA SER A 286 18.37 2.15 -16.87
C SER A 286 17.58 1.23 -15.93
N ILE A 287 16.51 1.73 -15.32
CA ILE A 287 15.61 0.93 -14.49
C ILE A 287 14.99 -0.20 -15.32
N GLY A 288 14.60 0.06 -16.58
CA GLY A 288 14.10 -0.95 -17.51
C GLY A 288 15.10 -2.05 -17.76
N GLN A 289 16.34 -1.70 -18.13
CA GLN A 289 17.40 -2.67 -18.42
C GLN A 289 17.79 -3.53 -17.21
N LYS A 290 17.72 -2.98 -16.00
CA LYS A 290 18.13 -3.65 -14.75
C LYS A 290 16.97 -4.26 -13.98
N SER A 291 15.73 -4.02 -14.40
CA SER A 291 14.56 -4.62 -13.77
C SER A 291 14.55 -6.12 -14.03
N VAL A 292 14.35 -6.89 -12.97
CA VAL A 292 14.20 -8.35 -13.03
C VAL A 292 12.80 -8.69 -12.56
N ASP A 293 12.19 -9.72 -13.15
CA ASP A 293 10.91 -10.24 -12.71
C ASP A 293 10.89 -10.45 -11.20
N VAL A 294 9.89 -9.85 -10.56
CA VAL A 294 9.82 -9.74 -9.12
C VAL A 294 9.50 -11.11 -8.54
N ILE A 295 10.39 -11.63 -7.69
CA ILE A 295 10.06 -12.80 -6.86
C ILE A 295 8.98 -12.37 -5.87
N ARG A 296 7.73 -12.72 -6.16
CA ARG A 296 6.58 -12.42 -5.31
C ARG A 296 6.66 -13.26 -4.04
N ASN A 297 7.31 -12.71 -3.02
CA ASN A 297 7.38 -13.31 -1.70
C ASN A 297 6.96 -12.26 -0.66
N CYS A 298 5.68 -12.30 -0.27
CA CYS A 298 5.15 -11.47 0.79
C CYS A 298 4.85 -12.37 2.00
N GLN A 299 5.51 -12.11 3.13
CA GLN A 299 5.03 -12.60 4.42
C GLN A 299 3.73 -11.85 4.74
N GLY A 300 2.66 -12.54 5.11
CA GLY A 300 1.35 -11.92 5.32
C GLY A 300 1.45 -10.69 6.22
N ARG A 301 0.91 -9.54 5.79
CA ARG A 301 0.95 -8.27 6.54
C ARG A 301 -0.45 -7.91 6.99
N LEU A 302 -0.63 -7.62 8.27
CA LEU A 302 -1.91 -7.33 8.88
C LEU A 302 -1.95 -5.92 9.45
N PHE A 303 -2.99 -5.17 9.12
CA PHE A 303 -3.34 -3.91 9.76
C PHE A 303 -4.71 -4.02 10.42
N GLU A 304 -4.79 -3.63 11.69
CA GLU A 304 -6.05 -3.55 12.44
C GLU A 304 -6.38 -2.07 12.72
N GLY A 305 -7.41 -1.56 12.06
CA GLY A 305 -7.91 -0.19 12.18
C GLY A 305 -9.41 -0.17 12.49
N HIS A 306 -10.23 0.54 11.71
CA HIS A 306 -11.71 0.42 11.75
C HIS A 306 -12.23 -0.89 11.13
N GLY A 307 -11.36 -1.61 10.41
CA GLY A 307 -11.53 -2.99 9.95
C GLY A 307 -10.18 -3.71 9.95
N GLN A 308 -10.10 -4.87 9.31
CA GLN A 308 -8.86 -5.62 9.12
C GLN A 308 -8.44 -5.58 7.65
N LEU A 309 -7.17 -5.26 7.41
CA LEU A 309 -6.53 -5.34 6.10
C LEU A 309 -5.43 -6.40 6.15
N LEU A 310 -5.54 -7.40 5.29
CA LEU A 310 -4.55 -8.46 5.13
C LEU A 310 -3.94 -8.40 3.72
N VAL A 311 -2.62 -8.20 3.65
CA VAL A 311 -1.86 -8.21 2.40
C VAL A 311 -1.08 -9.52 2.32
N GLU A 312 -1.40 -10.35 1.33
CA GLU A 312 -0.75 -11.62 1.00
C GLU A 312 -0.09 -11.54 -0.39
N THR A 313 0.75 -12.53 -0.72
CA THR A 313 1.48 -12.61 -2.00
C THR A 313 0.60 -12.47 -3.26
N LYS A 314 -0.66 -12.92 -3.19
CA LYS A 314 -1.59 -12.92 -4.34
C LYS A 314 -2.89 -12.17 -4.07
N ALA A 315 -3.07 -11.58 -2.89
CA ALA A 315 -4.34 -10.93 -2.55
C ALA A 315 -4.19 -9.82 -1.52
N ILE A 316 -4.99 -8.77 -1.67
CA ILE A 316 -5.20 -7.72 -0.67
C ILE A 316 -6.65 -7.85 -0.20
N THR A 317 -6.85 -8.27 1.04
CA THR A 317 -8.17 -8.59 1.58
C THR A 317 -8.58 -7.57 2.63
N LEU A 318 -9.74 -6.95 2.43
CA LEU A 318 -10.39 -6.10 3.42
C LEU A 318 -11.54 -6.85 4.07
N ALA A 319 -11.54 -6.90 5.39
CA ALA A 319 -12.56 -7.58 6.18
C ALA A 319 -13.10 -6.65 7.27
N ALA A 320 -14.43 -6.62 7.42
CA ALA A 320 -15.05 -6.14 8.63
C ALA A 320 -14.86 -7.20 9.73
N PRO A 321 -14.90 -6.82 11.03
CA PRO A 321 -14.78 -7.78 12.14
C PRO A 321 -15.83 -8.92 12.10
N VAL A 322 -16.95 -8.71 11.39
CA VAL A 322 -18.08 -9.63 11.25
C VAL A 322 -18.16 -10.30 9.86
N SER A 323 -17.15 -10.12 9.00
CA SER A 323 -17.16 -10.72 7.65
C SER A 323 -17.12 -12.25 7.71
N LEU A 324 -18.06 -12.90 7.02
CA LEU A 324 -18.19 -14.37 6.98
C LEU A 324 -17.80 -14.96 5.63
N LYS A 325 -17.86 -14.17 4.55
CA LYS A 325 -17.58 -14.57 3.16
C LYS A 325 -16.71 -13.54 2.47
N PHE A 326 -15.95 -13.98 1.46
CA PHE A 326 -15.00 -13.16 0.70
C PHE A 326 -15.22 -13.35 -0.80
N ASP A 327 -15.37 -12.24 -1.52
CA ASP A 327 -15.37 -12.23 -3.00
C ASP A 327 -14.19 -11.41 -3.53
N THR A 328 -13.68 -11.80 -4.69
CA THR A 328 -12.69 -11.02 -5.44
C THR A 328 -13.42 -9.94 -6.23
N LEU A 329 -13.01 -8.69 -6.03
CA LEU A 329 -13.55 -7.54 -6.75
C LEU A 329 -12.89 -7.39 -8.12
N MET A 330 -11.55 -7.39 -8.16
CA MET A 330 -10.75 -7.23 -9.37
C MET A 330 -9.31 -7.69 -9.14
N GLU A 331 -8.52 -7.80 -10.19
CA GLU A 331 -7.11 -8.19 -10.14
C GLU A 331 -6.21 -7.09 -10.72
N ILE A 332 -5.18 -6.69 -9.98
CA ILE A 332 -4.23 -5.64 -10.38
C ILE A 332 -2.82 -6.25 -10.36
N ASP A 333 -2.13 -6.25 -11.49
CA ASP A 333 -0.79 -6.82 -11.67
C ASP A 333 -0.64 -8.23 -11.04
N GLY A 334 -1.65 -9.08 -11.17
CA GLY A 334 -1.65 -10.45 -10.63
C GLY A 334 -1.89 -10.54 -9.10
N VAL A 335 -2.42 -9.49 -8.49
CA VAL A 335 -2.83 -9.43 -7.08
C VAL A 335 -4.34 -9.17 -7.01
N ALA A 336 -5.08 -10.10 -6.41
CA ALA A 336 -6.54 -10.02 -6.29
C ALA A 336 -6.97 -9.10 -5.14
N LEU A 337 -7.77 -8.08 -5.42
CA LEU A 337 -8.45 -7.27 -4.41
C LEU A 337 -9.68 -8.02 -3.92
N LYS A 338 -9.73 -8.34 -2.62
CA LYS A 338 -10.80 -9.12 -1.99
C LYS A 338 -11.55 -8.32 -0.94
N LEU A 339 -12.86 -8.55 -0.86
CA LEU A 339 -13.76 -7.90 0.08
C LEU A 339 -14.53 -8.92 0.91
N GLY A 340 -14.52 -8.73 2.21
CA GLY A 340 -15.32 -9.50 3.17
C GLY A 340 -16.67 -8.85 3.42
N TYR A 341 -17.75 -9.64 3.44
CA TYR A 341 -19.11 -9.13 3.67
C TYR A 341 -19.95 -10.05 4.58
N SER A 342 -21.02 -9.49 5.17
CA SER A 342 -21.81 -10.16 6.21
C SER A 342 -23.08 -10.86 5.70
N LYS A 343 -23.85 -10.25 4.76
CA LYS A 343 -25.27 -10.63 4.60
C LYS A 343 -25.84 -10.91 3.20
N LYS A 344 -25.11 -10.80 2.08
CA LYS A 344 -25.55 -11.27 0.73
C LYS A 344 -24.38 -11.27 -0.26
N LYS A 345 -24.40 -12.14 -1.28
CA LYS A 345 -23.44 -12.10 -2.40
C LYS A 345 -23.56 -10.74 -3.08
N LEU A 346 -22.45 -10.02 -3.22
CA LEU A 346 -22.42 -8.70 -3.84
C LEU A 346 -22.36 -8.86 -5.36
N SER A 347 -23.19 -8.09 -6.08
CA SER A 347 -23.18 -7.99 -7.54
C SER A 347 -22.69 -6.60 -7.90
N PHE A 348 -21.55 -6.52 -8.58
CA PHE A 348 -20.92 -5.26 -9.00
C PHE A 348 -21.10 -4.99 -10.50
N GLU A 349 -21.93 -5.78 -11.17
CA GLU A 349 -22.16 -5.76 -12.63
C GLU A 349 -23.53 -5.15 -13.02
N GLU A 350 -24.37 -4.80 -12.05
CA GLU A 350 -25.75 -4.29 -12.25
C GLU A 350 -25.83 -2.77 -12.53
N GLY A 351 -24.85 -2.23 -13.27
CA GLY A 351 -24.77 -0.79 -13.61
C GLY A 351 -24.51 0.14 -12.42
N LEU A 352 -24.48 1.46 -12.66
CA LEU A 352 -24.07 2.48 -11.68
C LEU A 352 -24.86 2.43 -10.36
N VAL A 353 -26.19 2.28 -10.44
CA VAL A 353 -27.09 2.26 -9.28
C VAL A 353 -26.89 0.99 -8.44
N GLY A 354 -26.76 -0.17 -9.10
CA GLY A 354 -26.48 -1.45 -8.44
C GLY A 354 -25.15 -1.43 -7.70
N THR A 355 -24.10 -0.94 -8.36
CA THR A 355 -22.75 -0.82 -7.77
C THR A 355 -22.74 0.13 -6.56
N THR A 356 -23.38 1.29 -6.65
CA THR A 356 -23.44 2.26 -5.54
C THR A 356 -24.22 1.69 -4.34
N LEU A 357 -25.30 0.94 -4.58
CA LEU A 357 -26.06 0.26 -3.53
C LEU A 357 -25.26 -0.86 -2.87
N ALA A 358 -24.55 -1.67 -3.67
CA ALA A 358 -23.69 -2.74 -3.17
C ALA A 358 -22.60 -2.18 -2.23
N TRP A 359 -21.92 -1.11 -2.65
CA TRP A 359 -20.91 -0.44 -1.81
C TRP A 359 -21.50 0.19 -0.55
N ARG A 360 -22.70 0.79 -0.62
CA ARG A 360 -23.40 1.29 0.58
C ARG A 360 -23.63 0.17 1.60
N GLY A 361 -24.00 -1.03 1.13
CA GLY A 361 -24.12 -2.22 1.97
C GLY A 361 -22.79 -2.64 2.60
N VAL A 362 -21.70 -2.64 1.84
CA VAL A 362 -20.35 -2.92 2.36
C VAL A 362 -19.95 -1.92 3.44
N PHE A 363 -20.10 -0.61 3.19
CA PHE A 363 -19.75 0.41 4.19
C PHE A 363 -20.57 0.29 5.50
N ALA A 364 -21.82 -0.20 5.42
CA ALA A 364 -22.62 -0.46 6.61
C ALA A 364 -22.02 -1.57 7.50
N ASP A 365 -21.38 -2.59 6.91
CA ASP A 365 -20.69 -3.65 7.66
C ASP A 365 -19.45 -3.12 8.44
N PHE A 366 -18.89 -1.97 8.03
CA PHE A 366 -17.73 -1.31 8.67
C PHE A 366 -18.13 -0.17 9.63
N SER A 367 -19.42 -0.04 9.98
CA SER A 367 -19.93 1.00 10.89
C SER A 367 -19.64 0.71 12.37
N ASP A 368 -19.40 1.76 13.16
CA ASP A 368 -19.03 1.66 14.59
C ASP A 368 -20.13 1.08 15.49
N GLU A 369 -21.37 1.03 15.04
CA GLU A 369 -22.50 0.42 15.77
C GLU A 369 -22.32 -1.10 15.94
N LEU A 370 -21.66 -1.75 14.97
CA LEU A 370 -21.29 -3.17 15.05
C LEU A 370 -20.12 -3.42 16.02
N ARG A 371 -19.20 -2.47 16.20
CA ARG A 371 -18.11 -2.59 17.19
C ARG A 371 -18.63 -2.59 18.63
N LYS A 372 -19.60 -1.71 18.93
CA LYS A 372 -20.21 -1.64 20.28
C LYS A 372 -21.05 -2.88 20.60
N SER A 373 -21.70 -3.47 19.61
CA SER A 373 -22.48 -4.71 19.79
C SER A 373 -21.62 -5.99 19.83
N VAL A 374 -20.43 -5.99 19.24
CA VAL A 374 -19.47 -7.11 19.32
C VAL A 374 -18.68 -7.12 20.65
N ILE A 375 -18.55 -5.98 21.33
CA ILE A 375 -17.79 -5.90 22.61
C ILE A 375 -18.68 -6.11 23.86
N GLN A 376 -20.01 -6.12 23.75
CA GLN A 376 -20.86 -6.70 24.80
C GLN A 376 -21.14 -8.18 24.50
N LYS A 377 -20.11 -9.02 24.66
CA LYS A 377 -20.35 -10.46 24.78
C LYS A 377 -21.30 -10.68 25.95
N LYS A 378 -22.45 -11.32 25.71
CA LYS A 378 -23.41 -11.61 26.77
C LYS A 378 -22.78 -12.58 27.77
N GLN A 379 -23.12 -12.44 29.04
CA GLN A 379 -22.74 -13.43 30.04
C GLN A 379 -23.50 -14.73 29.74
N PRO A 380 -22.84 -15.90 29.78
CA PRO A 380 -23.50 -17.16 29.43
C PRO A 380 -24.56 -17.50 30.49
N PRO A 381 -25.79 -17.92 30.08
CA PRO A 381 -26.81 -18.34 31.03
C PRO A 381 -26.45 -19.69 31.67
N VAL A 382 -26.97 -19.93 32.87
CA VAL A 382 -26.80 -21.22 33.58
C VAL A 382 -27.36 -22.36 32.72
N GLY A 383 -26.57 -23.42 32.55
CA GLY A 383 -26.88 -24.58 31.72
C GLY A 383 -26.39 -24.48 30.26
N ALA A 384 -25.80 -23.36 29.83
CA ALA A 384 -25.21 -23.27 28.50
C ALA A 384 -23.86 -24.00 28.42
N VAL A 385 -23.63 -24.72 27.32
CA VAL A 385 -22.34 -25.32 26.99
C VAL A 385 -21.52 -24.30 26.20
N VAL A 386 -20.33 -23.95 26.70
CA VAL A 386 -19.44 -22.95 26.08
C VAL A 386 -18.01 -23.48 25.95
N ASN A 387 -17.29 -23.00 24.93
CA ASN A 387 -15.87 -23.32 24.78
C ASN A 387 -15.03 -22.45 25.71
N ILE A 388 -14.24 -23.09 26.57
CA ILE A 388 -13.35 -22.45 27.54
C ILE A 388 -11.89 -22.80 27.27
N ARG A 389 -10.99 -21.87 27.61
CA ARG A 389 -9.54 -22.06 27.56
C ARG A 389 -8.93 -21.95 28.96
N VAL A 390 -8.07 -22.90 29.31
CA VAL A 390 -7.33 -22.91 30.58
C VAL A 390 -6.27 -21.82 30.56
N LYS A 391 -6.30 -20.93 31.55
CA LYS A 391 -5.27 -19.88 31.76
C LYS A 391 -4.17 -20.35 32.68
N SER A 392 -4.55 -20.88 33.84
CA SER A 392 -3.61 -21.31 34.88
C SER A 392 -4.29 -22.24 35.87
N VAL A 393 -3.49 -23.11 36.48
CA VAL A 393 -3.88 -23.90 37.66
C VAL A 393 -3.36 -23.16 38.89
N HIS A 394 -4.17 -23.05 39.94
CA HIS A 394 -3.80 -22.25 41.11
C HIS A 394 -2.66 -22.90 41.91
N ASP A 395 -1.53 -22.20 42.09
CA ASP A 395 -0.30 -22.75 42.68
C ASP A 395 -0.43 -23.18 44.15
N LEU A 396 -1.13 -22.40 44.99
CA LEU A 396 -1.28 -22.67 46.44
C LEU A 396 -2.43 -23.63 46.81
N LYS A 397 -3.41 -23.81 45.91
CA LYS A 397 -4.55 -24.74 46.08
C LYS A 397 -4.84 -25.35 44.71
N PRO A 398 -4.21 -26.47 44.35
CA PRO A 398 -4.34 -27.08 43.02
C PRO A 398 -5.73 -27.67 42.76
N THR A 399 -6.74 -27.32 43.55
CA THR A 399 -8.14 -27.72 43.40
C THR A 399 -8.96 -26.77 42.50
N LEU A 400 -8.35 -25.68 42.01
CA LEU A 400 -8.98 -24.63 41.20
C LEU A 400 -8.18 -24.37 39.92
N VAL A 401 -8.89 -24.29 38.80
CA VAL A 401 -8.35 -23.92 37.48
C VAL A 401 -9.06 -22.67 36.98
N PHE A 402 -8.30 -21.66 36.57
CA PHE A 402 -8.83 -20.43 35.98
C PHE A 402 -9.01 -20.60 34.49
N VAL A 403 -10.21 -20.27 34.00
CA VAL A 403 -10.60 -20.48 32.60
C VAL A 403 -11.22 -19.22 32.01
N THR A 404 -11.17 -19.10 30.69
CA THR A 404 -11.74 -17.97 29.95
C THR A 404 -12.57 -18.46 28.79
N VAL A 405 -13.74 -17.86 28.60
CA VAL A 405 -14.67 -18.23 27.51
C VAL A 405 -14.10 -17.73 26.17
N VAL A 406 -13.96 -18.65 25.21
CA VAL A 406 -13.44 -18.39 23.84
C VAL A 406 -14.57 -18.44 22.81
N ASP A 407 -15.83 -18.50 23.26
CA ASP A 407 -17.00 -18.51 22.39
C ASP A 407 -17.22 -17.17 21.66
N PRO A 408 -17.66 -17.17 20.38
CA PRO A 408 -18.03 -15.95 19.66
C PRO A 408 -19.26 -15.23 20.24
N ARG A 409 -20.17 -15.93 20.92
CA ARG A 409 -21.43 -15.37 21.46
C ARG A 409 -21.34 -14.94 22.93
N TYR A 410 -20.51 -15.61 23.72
CA TYR A 410 -20.43 -15.42 25.17
C TYR A 410 -19.03 -15.01 25.65
N GLY A 411 -18.97 -14.25 26.73
CA GLY A 411 -17.73 -13.72 27.29
C GLY A 411 -17.72 -13.79 28.81
N GLY A 412 -16.51 -13.88 29.38
CA GLY A 412 -16.30 -13.91 30.83
C GLY A 412 -15.12 -14.79 31.23
N GLN A 413 -14.69 -14.61 32.48
CA GLN A 413 -13.67 -15.43 33.12
C GLN A 413 -14.29 -16.13 34.33
N GLY A 414 -13.83 -17.34 34.62
CA GLY A 414 -14.36 -18.09 35.74
C GLY A 414 -13.45 -19.20 36.20
N VAL A 415 -13.99 -20.05 37.07
CA VAL A 415 -13.24 -21.10 37.76
C VAL A 415 -13.86 -22.47 37.53
N LEU A 416 -12.98 -23.46 37.39
CA LEU A 416 -13.31 -24.89 37.36
C LEU A 416 -12.74 -25.51 38.64
N HIS A 417 -13.61 -26.01 39.51
CA HIS A 417 -13.22 -26.65 40.77
C HIS A 417 -13.21 -28.18 40.63
N VAL A 418 -12.32 -28.88 41.35
CA VAL A 418 -12.20 -30.37 41.34
C VAL A 418 -13.55 -31.08 41.43
N SER A 419 -14.44 -30.62 42.32
CA SER A 419 -15.75 -31.26 42.53
C SER A 419 -16.70 -31.16 41.33
N ARG A 420 -16.39 -30.29 40.36
CA ARG A 420 -17.10 -30.09 39.09
C ARG A 420 -16.40 -30.77 37.89
N VAL A 421 -15.23 -31.36 38.14
CA VAL A 421 -14.48 -32.16 37.17
C VAL A 421 -14.80 -33.64 37.38
N THR A 422 -14.56 -34.16 38.60
CA THR A 422 -14.91 -35.55 38.95
C THR A 422 -15.44 -35.70 40.37
N ARG A 423 -16.28 -36.71 40.59
CA ARG A 423 -16.73 -37.11 41.95
C ARG A 423 -15.75 -38.05 42.65
N ALA A 424 -14.60 -38.34 42.03
CA ALA A 424 -13.57 -39.24 42.53
C ALA A 424 -12.75 -38.68 43.72
N ARG A 425 -13.01 -37.42 44.12
CA ARG A 425 -12.29 -36.68 45.19
C ARG A 425 -10.78 -36.70 44.98
N LEU A 426 -10.33 -36.02 43.93
CA LEU A 426 -8.91 -35.78 43.68
C LEU A 426 -8.34 -34.74 44.66
N ASP A 427 -7.08 -34.91 45.05
CA ASP A 427 -6.36 -33.97 45.91
C ASP A 427 -5.79 -32.77 45.13
N SER A 428 -5.66 -32.89 43.80
CA SER A 428 -5.03 -31.91 42.91
C SER A 428 -5.55 -32.05 41.46
N LEU A 429 -5.55 -30.94 40.71
CA LEU A 429 -5.72 -30.86 39.24
C LEU A 429 -4.40 -30.51 38.53
N LYS A 430 -3.31 -30.38 39.29
CA LYS A 430 -1.97 -30.20 38.75
C LYS A 430 -1.60 -31.43 37.92
N ASP A 431 -1.03 -31.22 36.74
CA ASP A 431 -0.69 -32.27 35.77
C ASP A 431 -1.89 -32.99 35.12
N ILE A 432 -3.12 -32.47 35.30
CA ILE A 432 -4.32 -32.86 34.52
C ILE A 432 -4.64 -31.81 33.44
N PHE A 433 -4.54 -30.52 33.77
CA PHE A 433 -4.80 -29.42 32.84
C PHE A 433 -3.56 -28.57 32.61
N HIS A 434 -3.30 -28.20 31.36
CA HIS A 434 -2.21 -27.31 30.99
C HIS A 434 -2.71 -25.95 30.48
N PRO A 435 -1.99 -24.85 30.74
CA PRO A 435 -2.29 -23.55 30.15
C PRO A 435 -2.37 -23.63 28.62
N GLY A 436 -3.48 -23.16 28.06
CA GLY A 436 -3.75 -23.21 26.61
C GLY A 436 -4.71 -24.31 26.16
N ASP A 437 -5.02 -25.30 27.00
CA ASP A 437 -6.00 -26.34 26.67
C ASP A 437 -7.40 -25.73 26.44
N VAL A 438 -8.08 -26.20 25.39
CA VAL A 438 -9.43 -25.76 25.01
C VAL A 438 -10.39 -26.93 25.12
N MET A 439 -11.51 -26.72 25.80
CA MET A 439 -12.54 -27.74 26.02
C MET A 439 -13.93 -27.13 26.08
N ALA A 440 -14.98 -27.94 25.89
CA ALA A 440 -16.34 -27.51 26.15
C ALA A 440 -16.66 -27.68 27.65
N ALA A 441 -17.43 -26.77 28.22
CA ALA A 441 -17.87 -26.88 29.60
C ALA A 441 -19.25 -26.26 29.79
N THR A 442 -20.03 -26.86 30.67
CA THR A 442 -21.36 -26.38 31.06
C THR A 442 -21.26 -25.33 32.16
N VAL A 443 -21.96 -24.21 31.98
CA VAL A 443 -22.04 -23.14 32.99
C VAL A 443 -22.96 -23.55 34.13
N VAL A 444 -22.43 -23.62 35.35
CA VAL A 444 -23.17 -24.00 36.56
C VAL A 444 -23.70 -22.79 37.31
N GLU A 445 -22.92 -21.71 37.32
CA GLU A 445 -23.24 -20.49 38.06
C GLU A 445 -22.82 -19.29 37.19
N SER A 446 -23.70 -18.29 37.13
CA SER A 446 -23.53 -17.09 36.33
C SER A 446 -24.06 -15.89 37.11
N GLU A 447 -23.18 -15.31 37.93
CA GLU A 447 -23.40 -14.04 38.65
C GLU A 447 -22.46 -12.97 38.10
N ASP A 448 -22.79 -11.69 38.23
CA ASP A 448 -22.13 -10.55 37.55
C ASP A 448 -20.58 -10.55 37.61
N ASP A 449 -19.98 -11.14 38.65
CA ASP A 449 -18.51 -11.27 38.81
C ASP A 449 -18.00 -12.72 38.97
N ARG A 450 -18.86 -13.73 38.89
CA ARG A 450 -18.49 -15.14 39.16
C ARG A 450 -19.13 -16.11 38.17
N LEU A 451 -18.28 -16.70 37.33
CA LEU A 451 -18.62 -17.84 36.47
C LEU A 451 -18.01 -19.13 37.04
N GLN A 452 -18.84 -20.15 37.22
CA GLN A 452 -18.38 -21.51 37.52
C GLN A 452 -18.73 -22.48 36.40
N PHE A 453 -17.78 -23.33 36.05
CA PHE A 453 -17.92 -24.32 34.98
C PHE A 453 -17.89 -25.75 35.53
N SER A 454 -18.47 -26.68 34.77
CA SER A 454 -18.44 -28.12 35.01
C SER A 454 -18.19 -28.85 33.71
N ILE A 455 -17.37 -29.90 33.76
CA ILE A 455 -17.08 -30.80 32.63
C ILE A 455 -17.57 -32.23 32.91
N TRP A 456 -18.32 -32.41 34.01
CA TRP A 456 -18.76 -33.70 34.49
C TRP A 456 -19.64 -34.46 33.48
N GLU A 457 -20.54 -33.76 32.79
CA GLU A 457 -21.48 -34.39 31.86
C GLU A 457 -20.77 -34.76 30.55
N GLU A 458 -19.87 -33.88 30.11
CA GLU A 458 -19.05 -34.04 28.91
C GLU A 458 -18.06 -35.21 29.05
N LEU A 459 -17.43 -35.38 30.22
CA LEU A 459 -16.56 -36.53 30.50
C LEU A 459 -17.35 -37.85 30.57
N ASN A 460 -18.55 -37.83 31.14
CA ASN A 460 -19.41 -39.02 31.14
C ASN A 460 -19.87 -39.40 29.73
N GLN A 461 -20.14 -38.42 28.87
CA GLN A 461 -20.51 -38.67 27.48
C GLN A 461 -19.38 -39.35 26.71
N VAL A 462 -18.13 -38.88 26.86
CA VAL A 462 -16.95 -39.54 26.27
C VAL A 462 -16.80 -40.97 26.79
N ALA A 463 -16.99 -41.19 28.09
CA ALA A 463 -16.91 -42.54 28.64
C ALA A 463 -17.99 -43.47 28.04
N VAL A 464 -19.23 -42.99 27.92
CA VAL A 464 -20.34 -43.76 27.31
C VAL A 464 -20.07 -44.09 25.83
N GLU A 465 -19.45 -43.19 25.07
CA GLU A 465 -19.08 -43.45 23.67
C GLU A 465 -18.11 -44.64 23.50
N HIS A 466 -17.30 -44.94 24.53
CA HIS A 466 -16.24 -45.96 24.48
C HIS A 466 -16.57 -47.26 25.23
N LEU A 467 -17.73 -47.36 25.90
CA LEU A 467 -18.10 -48.50 26.75
C LEU A 467 -19.25 -49.33 26.15
N ARG A 468 -19.20 -50.65 26.35
CA ARG A 468 -20.25 -51.60 25.95
C ARG A 468 -20.73 -52.43 27.14
N GLU A 469 -21.98 -52.88 27.08
CA GLU A 469 -22.51 -53.85 28.05
C GLU A 469 -21.74 -55.18 27.95
N GLY A 470 -21.29 -55.71 29.09
CA GLY A 470 -20.44 -56.88 29.20
C GLY A 470 -18.93 -56.58 29.32
N ASP A 471 -18.51 -55.32 29.18
CA ASP A 471 -17.10 -54.95 29.37
C ASP A 471 -16.69 -55.14 30.83
N GLN A 472 -15.49 -55.71 31.03
CA GLN A 472 -14.90 -55.88 32.36
C GLN A 472 -13.86 -54.81 32.62
N CYS A 473 -13.92 -54.18 33.79
CA CYS A 473 -12.94 -53.17 34.19
C CYS A 473 -12.52 -53.35 35.65
N ASN A 474 -11.25 -53.10 35.93
CA ASN A 474 -10.78 -52.96 37.30
C ASN A 474 -11.33 -51.67 37.87
N ALA A 475 -11.98 -51.74 39.03
CA ALA A 475 -12.51 -50.57 39.70
C ALA A 475 -12.17 -50.54 41.19
N LEU A 476 -12.00 -49.31 41.69
CA LEU A 476 -11.63 -48.99 43.05
C LEU A 476 -12.82 -48.45 43.82
N LEU A 477 -13.13 -49.05 44.97
CA LEU A 477 -14.25 -48.62 45.81
C LEU A 477 -13.97 -47.27 46.46
N LEU A 478 -14.75 -46.24 46.10
CA LEU A 478 -14.60 -44.88 46.63
C LEU A 478 -15.50 -44.62 47.83
N SER A 479 -16.81 -44.89 47.68
CA SER A 479 -17.79 -44.59 48.73
C SER A 479 -19.10 -45.33 48.53
N GLU A 480 -19.76 -45.62 49.64
CA GLU A 480 -21.14 -46.07 49.67
C GLU A 480 -22.06 -44.85 49.88
N LYS A 481 -23.08 -44.70 49.03
CA LYS A 481 -24.11 -43.65 49.16
C LYS A 481 -25.48 -44.18 48.73
N ASN A 482 -26.47 -44.02 49.60
CA ASN A 482 -27.88 -44.32 49.34
C ASN A 482 -28.14 -45.76 48.83
N GLY A 483 -27.48 -46.76 49.42
CA GLY A 483 -27.64 -48.18 49.03
C GLY A 483 -26.92 -48.59 47.74
N PHE A 484 -26.08 -47.71 47.18
CA PHE A 484 -25.20 -48.00 46.04
C PHE A 484 -23.73 -47.78 46.40
N LEU A 485 -22.88 -48.65 45.87
CA LEU A 485 -21.42 -48.56 45.93
C LEU A 485 -20.93 -47.82 44.69
N ILE A 486 -20.06 -46.81 44.89
CA ILE A 486 -19.47 -46.01 43.81
C ILE A 486 -18.02 -46.42 43.63
N TRP A 487 -17.70 -46.83 42.41
CA TRP A 487 -16.41 -47.35 41.98
C TRP A 487 -15.79 -46.41 40.94
N LEU A 488 -14.48 -46.22 40.98
CA LEU A 488 -13.71 -45.56 39.92
C LEU A 488 -13.04 -46.63 39.06
N SER A 489 -13.21 -46.62 37.74
CA SER A 489 -12.51 -47.56 36.85
C SER A 489 -11.06 -47.13 36.59
N GLU A 490 -10.23 -48.06 36.12
CA GLU A 490 -8.85 -47.78 35.64
C GLU A 490 -8.79 -46.74 34.51
N SER A 491 -9.88 -46.60 33.76
CA SER A 491 -10.08 -45.63 32.67
C SER A 491 -10.77 -44.33 33.12
N GLY A 492 -10.93 -44.13 34.43
CA GLY A 492 -11.29 -42.84 35.03
C GLY A 492 -12.77 -42.52 35.15
N PHE A 493 -13.68 -43.38 34.67
CA PHE A 493 -15.13 -43.18 34.80
C PHE A 493 -15.70 -43.82 36.08
N LEU A 494 -16.91 -43.42 36.46
CA LEU A 494 -17.55 -43.94 37.68
C LEU A 494 -18.61 -45.00 37.38
N VAL A 495 -18.51 -46.13 38.07
CA VAL A 495 -19.48 -47.23 38.01
C VAL A 495 -20.24 -47.31 39.33
N SER A 496 -21.53 -47.62 39.28
CA SER A 496 -22.37 -47.82 40.45
C SER A 496 -22.94 -49.23 40.52
N THR A 497 -22.83 -49.88 41.68
CA THR A 497 -23.39 -51.22 41.90
C THR A 497 -24.37 -51.20 43.08
N PRO A 498 -25.47 -51.96 43.04
CA PRO A 498 -26.37 -52.11 44.19
C PRO A 498 -25.68 -52.92 45.30
N LEU A 499 -25.96 -52.58 46.57
CA LEU A 499 -25.44 -53.32 47.72
C LEU A 499 -25.98 -54.76 47.72
N ALA A 500 -25.11 -55.77 47.65
CA ALA A 500 -25.51 -57.18 47.75
C ALA A 500 -25.54 -57.64 49.22
N GLU A 501 -26.61 -58.32 49.65
CA GLU A 501 -26.70 -58.86 51.02
C GLU A 501 -25.62 -59.93 51.25
N GLY A 502 -24.72 -59.71 52.21
CA GLY A 502 -23.78 -60.73 52.71
C GLY A 502 -22.30 -60.58 52.34
N VAL A 503 -21.88 -59.51 51.65
CA VAL A 503 -20.46 -59.24 51.35
C VAL A 503 -20.02 -57.91 51.98
N SER A 504 -19.04 -57.95 52.88
CA SER A 504 -18.41 -56.75 53.45
C SER A 504 -17.21 -56.37 52.59
N GLU A 505 -17.37 -55.38 51.73
CA GLU A 505 -16.30 -54.86 50.86
C GLU A 505 -15.49 -53.77 51.58
N GLU A 506 -14.16 -53.84 51.52
CA GLU A 506 -13.28 -52.86 52.18
C GLU A 506 -13.16 -51.59 51.34
N LYS A 507 -13.42 -50.42 51.94
CA LYS A 507 -13.20 -49.11 51.31
C LYS A 507 -11.74 -48.98 50.86
N GLY A 508 -11.53 -48.74 49.57
CA GLY A 508 -10.19 -48.68 48.97
C GLY A 508 -9.65 -50.00 48.42
N GLY A 509 -10.46 -51.08 48.42
CA GLY A 509 -10.14 -52.31 47.71
C GLY A 509 -10.37 -52.21 46.19
N TYR A 510 -9.64 -53.02 45.43
CA TYR A 510 -9.73 -53.14 43.97
C TYR A 510 -10.49 -54.42 43.59
N TYR A 511 -11.43 -54.29 42.67
CA TYR A 511 -12.34 -55.36 42.27
C TYR A 511 -12.55 -55.34 40.75
N LEU A 512 -12.83 -56.50 40.17
CA LEU A 512 -13.23 -56.63 38.78
C LEU A 512 -14.75 -56.43 38.70
N LEU A 513 -15.18 -55.44 37.91
CA LEU A 513 -16.58 -55.17 37.66
C LEU A 513 -16.92 -55.45 36.20
N GLU A 514 -18.07 -56.07 35.97
CA GLU A 514 -18.68 -56.20 34.66
C GLU A 514 -19.76 -55.13 34.49
N ILE A 515 -19.73 -54.39 33.37
CA ILE A 515 -20.68 -53.33 33.07
C ILE A 515 -21.99 -53.95 32.61
N THR A 516 -23.07 -53.65 33.34
CA THR A 516 -24.39 -54.24 33.08
C THR A 516 -25.33 -53.29 32.35
N ASP A 517 -25.11 -51.98 32.45
CA ASP A 517 -25.96 -50.97 31.81
C ASP A 517 -25.22 -49.64 31.66
N VAL A 518 -25.27 -49.09 30.44
CA VAL A 518 -24.63 -47.84 30.04
C VAL A 518 -25.70 -46.86 29.54
N PRO A 519 -26.33 -46.07 30.44
CA PRO A 519 -27.35 -45.11 30.02
C PRO A 519 -26.74 -43.91 29.27
N GLN A 520 -27.45 -43.39 28.26
CA GLN A 520 -27.04 -42.19 27.51
C GLN A 520 -26.90 -40.94 28.38
N VAL A 521 -27.68 -40.85 29.47
CA VAL A 521 -27.60 -39.81 30.50
C VAL A 521 -27.85 -40.48 31.85
N GLY A 522 -26.85 -40.50 32.74
CA GLY A 522 -27.00 -41.14 34.04
C GLY A 522 -25.71 -41.72 34.60
N ARG A 523 -25.83 -42.64 35.57
CA ARG A 523 -24.69 -43.37 36.15
C ARG A 523 -24.55 -44.72 35.46
N ILE A 524 -23.33 -45.08 35.08
CA ILE A 524 -23.00 -46.40 34.57
C ILE A 524 -23.22 -47.43 35.69
N ARG A 525 -23.86 -48.56 35.38
CA ARG A 525 -24.13 -49.63 36.35
C ARG A 525 -23.29 -50.86 36.03
N GLY A 526 -22.86 -51.54 37.09
CA GLY A 526 -22.10 -52.78 36.96
C GLY A 526 -22.43 -53.80 38.04
N LYS A 527 -21.77 -54.95 37.92
CA LYS A 527 -21.82 -56.04 38.90
C LYS A 527 -20.39 -56.43 39.28
N VAL A 528 -20.16 -56.64 40.57
CA VAL A 528 -18.86 -57.10 41.09
C VAL A 528 -18.71 -58.59 40.78
N LEU A 529 -17.58 -58.97 40.17
CA LEU A 529 -17.23 -60.36 39.88
C LEU A 529 -16.34 -60.94 40.98
N GLU A 530 -15.15 -60.35 41.18
CA GLU A 530 -14.16 -60.81 42.16
C GLU A 530 -13.20 -59.69 42.61
N ALA A 531 -12.46 -59.92 43.68
CA ALA A 531 -11.42 -59.00 44.16
C ALA A 531 -10.15 -59.15 43.32
N THR A 532 -9.57 -58.03 42.88
CA THR A 532 -8.39 -58.01 42.02
C THR A 532 -7.15 -57.52 42.78
N LYS A 533 -5.97 -57.97 42.32
CA LYS A 533 -4.68 -57.50 42.85
C LYS A 533 -4.09 -56.35 42.03
N GLU A 534 -4.67 -56.03 40.88
CA GLU A 534 -4.24 -54.95 40.01
C GLU A 534 -4.58 -53.60 40.65
N ARG A 535 -3.56 -52.75 40.79
CA ARG A 535 -3.69 -51.43 41.40
C ARG A 535 -3.39 -50.38 40.34
N PHE A 536 -4.24 -49.37 40.25
CA PHE A 536 -4.03 -48.18 39.44
C PHE A 536 -4.20 -46.92 40.30
N ASP A 537 -3.56 -45.84 39.86
CA ASP A 537 -3.64 -44.54 40.52
C ASP A 537 -4.91 -43.78 40.14
N ARG A 538 -5.54 -43.15 41.13
CA ARG A 538 -6.81 -42.42 40.94
C ARG A 538 -6.64 -41.16 40.10
N HIS A 539 -5.51 -40.48 40.27
CA HIS A 539 -5.21 -39.24 39.58
C HIS A 539 -4.86 -39.51 38.12
N GLU A 540 -4.06 -40.54 37.86
CA GLU A 540 -3.69 -40.98 36.50
C GLU A 540 -4.90 -41.45 35.68
N ALA A 541 -5.77 -42.27 36.28
CA ALA A 541 -6.99 -42.75 35.62
C ALA A 541 -7.91 -41.58 35.16
N VAL A 542 -8.10 -40.57 36.01
CA VAL A 542 -8.90 -39.39 35.67
C VAL A 542 -8.17 -38.50 34.66
N ALA A 543 -6.85 -38.33 34.77
CA ALA A 543 -6.06 -37.55 33.84
C ALA A 543 -6.17 -38.08 32.40
N ASN A 544 -6.07 -39.41 32.23
CA ASN A 544 -6.19 -40.05 30.92
C ASN A 544 -7.56 -39.82 30.26
N LEU A 545 -8.65 -39.85 31.04
CA LEU A 545 -9.99 -39.55 30.55
C LEU A 545 -10.14 -38.07 30.15
N VAL A 546 -9.50 -37.16 30.88
CA VAL A 546 -9.52 -35.73 30.54
C VAL A 546 -8.69 -35.45 29.28
N TYR A 547 -7.54 -36.11 29.11
CA TYR A 547 -6.73 -35.97 27.90
C TYR A 547 -7.45 -36.45 26.65
N SER A 548 -8.11 -37.61 26.69
CA SER A 548 -8.88 -38.12 25.56
C SER A 548 -10.04 -37.19 25.20
N TYR A 549 -10.68 -36.57 26.20
CA TYR A 549 -11.71 -35.56 25.98
C TYR A 549 -11.17 -34.28 25.32
N ILE A 550 -10.02 -33.77 25.77
CA ILE A 550 -9.38 -32.60 25.18
C ILE A 550 -8.96 -32.88 23.73
N GLU A 551 -8.45 -34.07 23.43
CA GLU A 551 -8.14 -34.49 22.05
C GLU A 551 -9.39 -34.59 21.17
N ALA A 552 -10.46 -35.21 21.65
CA ALA A 552 -11.74 -35.25 20.93
C ALA A 552 -12.29 -33.84 20.62
N CYS A 553 -12.08 -32.89 21.53
CA CYS A 553 -12.44 -31.49 21.31
C CYS A 553 -11.54 -30.79 20.27
N LYS A 554 -10.26 -31.17 20.14
CA LYS A 554 -9.36 -30.65 19.10
C LYS A 554 -9.77 -31.13 17.71
N ASP A 555 -10.18 -32.39 17.58
CA ASP A 555 -10.58 -32.96 16.29
C ASP A 555 -11.93 -32.43 15.80
N ARG A 556 -12.93 -32.27 16.68
CA ARG A 556 -14.22 -31.65 16.32
C ARG A 556 -14.09 -30.18 15.85
N ASN A 557 -13.04 -29.48 16.27
CA ASN A 557 -12.74 -28.11 15.82
C ASN A 557 -11.99 -28.04 14.48
N ARG A 558 -11.46 -29.15 13.93
CA ARG A 558 -10.79 -29.17 12.62
C ARG A 558 -11.75 -29.25 11.44
N ASP A 559 -12.87 -29.96 11.57
CA ASP A 559 -13.77 -30.26 10.46
C ASP A 559 -14.93 -29.26 10.26
N GLY A 560 -15.02 -28.21 11.09
CA GLY A 560 -16.16 -27.27 11.10
C GLY A 560 -15.88 -25.82 10.70
N GLN A 561 -14.66 -25.42 10.36
CA GLN A 561 -14.32 -24.00 10.16
C GLN A 561 -13.76 -23.69 8.78
N GLY A 562 -14.66 -23.47 7.84
CA GLY A 562 -14.42 -22.57 6.69
C GLY A 562 -14.47 -21.09 7.12
N THR A 563 -13.69 -20.72 8.14
CA THR A 563 -13.60 -19.34 8.65
C THR A 563 -12.19 -18.80 8.48
N PHE A 564 -12.11 -17.51 8.15
CA PHE A 564 -10.93 -16.64 8.14
C PHE A 564 -9.77 -17.22 8.97
N SER A 565 -8.73 -17.70 8.28
CA SER A 565 -7.72 -18.59 8.86
C SER A 565 -6.99 -17.90 10.02
N THR A 566 -7.39 -18.18 11.25
CA THR A 566 -6.67 -17.77 12.47
C THR A 566 -5.21 -18.22 12.43
N GLY A 567 -4.91 -19.39 11.85
CA GLY A 567 -3.53 -19.86 11.65
C GLY A 567 -2.68 -19.07 10.63
N LYS A 568 -3.29 -18.24 9.76
CA LYS A 568 -2.55 -17.33 8.85
C LYS A 568 -2.31 -15.96 9.48
N ILE A 569 -3.27 -15.48 10.28
CA ILE A 569 -3.16 -14.27 11.09
C ILE A 569 -2.04 -14.43 12.13
N GLU A 570 -1.91 -15.61 12.73
CA GLU A 570 -0.85 -15.94 13.70
C GLU A 570 0.59 -15.89 13.13
N ARG A 571 0.76 -15.93 11.79
CA ARG A 571 2.06 -15.80 11.11
C ARG A 571 2.27 -14.45 10.44
N SER A 572 1.33 -13.51 10.62
CA SER A 572 1.36 -12.21 9.95
C SER A 572 2.14 -11.16 10.73
N ILE A 573 2.77 -10.24 10.01
CA ILE A 573 3.52 -9.11 10.58
C ILE A 573 2.58 -7.90 10.65
N GLY A 574 2.52 -7.24 11.81
CA GLY A 574 1.81 -5.98 11.96
C GLY A 574 2.45 -4.88 11.13
N ILE A 575 1.66 -4.17 10.33
CA ILE A 575 2.12 -3.04 9.50
C ILE A 575 1.63 -1.70 10.04
N SER A 576 2.37 -0.63 9.74
CA SER A 576 2.01 0.73 10.16
C SER A 576 0.91 1.35 9.30
N GLY A 577 0.21 2.37 9.84
CA GLY A 577 -0.74 3.17 9.05
C GLY A 577 -0.08 3.90 7.87
N LYS A 578 1.23 4.21 7.96
CA LYS A 578 1.99 4.84 6.85
C LYS A 578 2.08 3.90 5.65
N TYR A 579 2.26 2.60 5.89
CA TYR A 579 2.25 1.59 4.84
C TYR A 579 0.91 1.54 4.11
N VAL A 580 -0.19 1.54 4.85
CA VAL A 580 -1.54 1.49 4.26
C VAL A 580 -1.84 2.78 3.48
N LYS A 581 -1.41 3.95 3.98
CA LYS A 581 -1.52 5.22 3.24
C LYS A 581 -0.79 5.17 1.89
N GLU A 582 0.43 4.64 1.85
CA GLU A 582 1.16 4.50 0.58
C GLU A 582 0.45 3.50 -0.35
N LEU A 583 -0.06 2.38 0.17
CA LEU A 583 -0.86 1.44 -0.61
C LEU A 583 -2.10 2.11 -1.25
N THR A 584 -2.82 2.92 -0.49
CA THR A 584 -3.98 3.70 -0.96
C THR A 584 -3.60 4.59 -2.15
N ARG A 585 -2.45 5.27 -2.07
CA ARG A 585 -1.92 6.13 -3.16
C ARG A 585 -1.46 5.35 -4.38
N LEU A 586 -0.86 4.18 -4.19
CA LEU A 586 -0.43 3.32 -5.30
C LEU A 586 -1.62 2.77 -6.08
N LEU A 587 -2.67 2.31 -5.38
CA LEU A 587 -3.89 1.83 -6.03
C LEU A 587 -4.54 2.91 -6.89
N GLN A 588 -4.46 4.19 -6.47
CA GLN A 588 -4.96 5.31 -7.27
C GLN A 588 -4.21 5.45 -8.62
N LEU A 589 -2.94 5.03 -8.73
CA LEU A 589 -2.19 5.11 -9.98
C LEU A 589 -2.72 4.17 -11.07
N TYR A 590 -3.57 3.21 -10.71
CA TYR A 590 -4.23 2.29 -11.64
C TYR A 590 -5.57 2.81 -12.17
N LEU A 591 -6.03 3.97 -11.71
CA LEU A 591 -7.21 4.61 -12.29
C LEU A 591 -6.89 5.05 -13.72
N THR A 592 -7.64 4.51 -14.68
CA THR A 592 -7.56 4.95 -16.07
C THR A 592 -8.37 6.25 -16.26
N ARG A 593 -8.20 6.93 -17.40
CA ARG A 593 -9.01 8.11 -17.73
C ARG A 593 -10.43 7.73 -18.17
N GLU A 594 -10.67 6.44 -18.39
CA GLU A 594 -11.93 5.91 -18.89
C GLU A 594 -13.04 5.98 -17.84
N VAL A 595 -14.26 6.16 -18.33
CA VAL A 595 -15.47 6.18 -17.51
C VAL A 595 -16.00 4.75 -17.44
N CYS A 596 -15.49 3.95 -16.51
CA CYS A 596 -15.86 2.55 -16.34
C CYS A 596 -16.23 2.20 -14.89
N LEU A 597 -17.03 1.13 -14.74
CA LEU A 597 -17.44 0.63 -13.42
C LEU A 597 -16.25 0.07 -12.63
N GLU A 598 -15.19 -0.39 -13.30
CA GLU A 598 -13.97 -0.87 -12.66
C GLU A 598 -13.23 0.26 -11.92
N ASN A 599 -13.07 1.43 -12.54
CA ASN A 599 -12.49 2.61 -11.89
C ASN A 599 -13.34 3.06 -10.68
N LEU A 600 -14.66 2.98 -10.82
CA LEU A 600 -15.57 3.29 -9.71
C LEU A 600 -15.41 2.29 -8.55
N ASN A 601 -15.34 1.00 -8.85
CA ASN A 601 -15.10 -0.07 -7.87
C ASN A 601 -13.76 0.09 -7.17
N LEU A 602 -12.70 0.43 -7.91
CA LEU A 602 -11.38 0.72 -7.37
C LEU A 602 -11.43 1.95 -6.44
N LEU A 603 -12.10 3.04 -6.82
CA LEU A 603 -12.25 4.21 -5.96
C LEU A 603 -13.01 3.91 -4.67
N TYR A 604 -14.09 3.12 -4.74
CA TYR A 604 -14.80 2.71 -3.53
C TYR A 604 -13.95 1.80 -2.64
N TYR A 605 -13.14 0.92 -3.23
CA TYR A 605 -12.18 0.10 -2.49
C TYR A 605 -11.12 0.96 -1.77
N ILE A 606 -10.57 1.95 -2.47
CA ILE A 606 -9.60 2.91 -1.92
C ILE A 606 -10.24 3.77 -0.82
N ARG A 607 -11.49 4.22 -1.01
CA ARG A 607 -12.27 4.91 0.03
C ARG A 607 -12.50 4.02 1.25
N LEU A 608 -12.72 2.72 1.07
CA LEU A 608 -12.85 1.77 2.18
C LEU A 608 -11.51 1.61 2.92
N LEU A 609 -10.38 1.59 2.23
CA LEU A 609 -9.05 1.63 2.86
C LEU A 609 -8.87 2.88 3.72
N ALA A 610 -9.27 4.05 3.21
CA ALA A 610 -9.22 5.30 3.98
C ALA A 610 -10.11 5.25 5.24
N HIS A 611 -11.29 4.63 5.15
CA HIS A 611 -12.17 4.39 6.30
C HIS A 611 -11.54 3.41 7.31
N VAL A 612 -10.92 2.31 6.85
CA VAL A 612 -10.20 1.35 7.70
C VAL A 612 -9.02 2.02 8.41
N LEU A 613 -8.31 2.93 7.74
CA LEU A 613 -7.27 3.78 8.31
C LEU A 613 -7.79 4.77 9.38
N GLY A 614 -9.07 5.14 9.32
CA GLY A 614 -9.65 6.21 10.16
C GLY A 614 -9.29 7.63 9.69
N ASP A 615 -8.82 7.79 8.45
CA ASP A 615 -8.43 9.08 7.90
C ASP A 615 -9.61 9.76 7.20
N SER A 616 -10.25 10.68 7.91
CA SER A 616 -11.43 11.41 7.41
C SER A 616 -11.12 12.32 6.22
N ARG A 617 -9.88 12.83 6.13
CA ARG A 617 -9.46 13.72 5.04
C ARG A 617 -9.27 12.91 3.76
N LEU A 618 -8.61 11.76 3.82
CA LEU A 618 -8.52 10.83 2.68
C LEU A 618 -9.90 10.35 2.23
N LYS A 619 -10.80 10.03 3.17
CA LYS A 619 -12.17 9.63 2.85
C LYS A 619 -12.91 10.72 2.06
N GLY A 620 -12.89 11.96 2.54
CA GLY A 620 -13.51 13.10 1.85
C GLY A 620 -12.90 13.38 0.48
N TYR A 621 -11.58 13.21 0.33
CA TYR A 621 -10.90 13.35 -0.96
C TYR A 621 -11.40 12.33 -2.00
N TYR A 622 -11.53 11.05 -1.60
CA TYR A 622 -12.05 10.02 -2.50
C TYR A 622 -13.56 10.14 -2.75
N ASP A 623 -14.33 10.71 -1.81
CA ASP A 623 -15.74 11.07 -2.04
C ASP A 623 -15.85 12.07 -3.22
N CYS A 624 -14.98 13.10 -3.27
CA CYS A 624 -14.95 14.03 -4.40
C CYS A 624 -14.60 13.33 -5.73
N LEU A 625 -13.61 12.44 -5.74
CA LEU A 625 -13.23 11.68 -6.95
C LEU A 625 -14.34 10.74 -7.44
N ILE A 626 -15.06 10.10 -6.52
CA ILE A 626 -16.22 9.25 -6.84
C ILE A 626 -17.33 10.11 -7.44
N ASN A 627 -17.66 11.24 -6.83
CA ASN A 627 -18.67 12.16 -7.35
C ASN A 627 -18.32 12.67 -8.75
N HIS A 628 -17.05 13.02 -8.99
CA HIS A 628 -16.57 13.40 -10.33
C HIS A 628 -16.80 12.30 -11.39
N LEU A 629 -16.47 11.06 -11.06
CA LEU A 629 -16.68 9.92 -11.97
C LEU A 629 -18.17 9.58 -12.18
N ILE A 630 -19.00 9.72 -11.14
CA ILE A 630 -20.45 9.55 -11.22
C ILE A 630 -21.05 10.59 -12.18
N VAL A 631 -20.71 11.87 -12.01
CA VAL A 631 -21.18 12.96 -12.89
C VAL A 631 -20.79 12.69 -14.33
N LYS A 632 -19.53 12.30 -14.58
CA LYS A 632 -19.09 11.91 -15.93
C LYS A 632 -19.88 10.74 -16.49
N TYR A 633 -20.12 9.70 -15.68
CA TYR A 633 -20.86 8.51 -16.10
C TYR A 633 -22.31 8.86 -16.44
N GLU A 634 -22.99 9.63 -15.59
CA GLU A 634 -24.36 10.08 -15.83
C GLU A 634 -24.49 11.01 -17.03
N PHE A 635 -23.47 11.85 -17.28
CA PHE A 635 -23.39 12.67 -18.49
C PHE A 635 -23.29 11.81 -19.76
N VAL A 636 -22.36 10.84 -19.78
CA VAL A 636 -22.17 9.91 -20.91
C VAL A 636 -23.43 9.09 -21.17
N GLU A 637 -24.14 8.68 -20.12
CA GLU A 637 -25.41 7.95 -20.21
C GLU A 637 -26.62 8.84 -20.57
N GLY A 638 -26.44 10.17 -20.65
CA GLY A 638 -27.50 11.13 -20.96
C GLY A 638 -28.56 11.26 -19.86
N ARG A 639 -28.23 10.93 -18.61
CA ARG A 639 -29.14 10.91 -17.45
C ARG A 639 -28.71 11.87 -16.34
N LEU A 640 -27.97 12.93 -16.69
CA LEU A 640 -27.53 13.91 -15.71
C LEU A 640 -28.74 14.53 -15.00
N GLY A 641 -28.88 14.26 -13.70
CA GLY A 641 -29.93 14.83 -12.86
C GLY A 641 -29.61 16.26 -12.41
N ASP A 642 -30.52 16.84 -11.63
CA ASP A 642 -30.28 18.11 -10.95
C ASP A 642 -29.22 17.92 -9.84
N LEU A 643 -28.05 18.53 -10.03
CA LEU A 643 -26.88 18.38 -9.15
C LEU A 643 -26.83 19.55 -8.16
N ASP A 644 -26.67 19.26 -6.86
CA ASP A 644 -26.39 20.30 -5.87
C ASP A 644 -24.94 20.78 -6.00
N LEU A 645 -24.73 21.74 -6.91
CA LEU A 645 -23.44 22.36 -7.16
C LEU A 645 -22.89 23.07 -5.92
N GLY A 646 -23.75 23.57 -5.02
CA GLY A 646 -23.33 24.27 -3.82
C GLY A 646 -22.71 23.35 -2.77
N ALA A 647 -23.26 22.13 -2.61
CA ALA A 647 -22.67 21.11 -1.76
C ALA A 647 -21.34 20.59 -2.34
N LEU A 648 -21.31 20.24 -3.63
CA LEU A 648 -20.10 19.76 -4.30
C LEU A 648 -18.99 20.81 -4.30
N GLU A 649 -19.30 22.09 -4.53
CA GLU A 649 -18.29 23.15 -4.51
C GLU A 649 -17.57 23.25 -3.16
N ARG A 650 -18.29 23.09 -2.03
CA ARG A 650 -17.68 23.11 -0.70
C ARG A 650 -16.71 21.95 -0.51
N ASP A 651 -17.09 20.76 -0.97
CA ASP A 651 -16.28 19.54 -0.83
C ASP A 651 -15.01 19.61 -1.67
N PHE A 652 -15.09 20.10 -2.92
CA PHE A 652 -13.93 20.24 -3.80
C PHE A 652 -13.01 21.39 -3.38
N ARG A 653 -13.54 22.49 -2.81
CA ARG A 653 -12.72 23.61 -2.30
C ARG A 653 -11.77 23.21 -1.18
N ALA A 654 -12.06 22.13 -0.46
CA ALA A 654 -11.18 21.60 0.57
C ALA A 654 -9.88 20.98 0.01
N TYR A 655 -9.80 20.72 -1.30
CA TYR A 655 -8.69 20.01 -1.94
C TYR A 655 -8.21 20.73 -3.22
N PRO A 656 -7.19 21.60 -3.13
CA PRO A 656 -6.69 22.35 -4.29
C PRO A 656 -6.25 21.47 -5.48
N ALA A 657 -5.74 20.26 -5.24
CA ALA A 657 -5.37 19.30 -6.29
C ALA A 657 -6.55 18.88 -7.19
N LEU A 658 -7.80 19.00 -6.71
CA LEU A 658 -9.00 18.63 -7.45
C LEU A 658 -9.64 19.80 -8.21
N LYS A 659 -9.04 20.99 -8.20
CA LYS A 659 -9.59 22.21 -8.82
C LYS A 659 -9.90 22.03 -10.31
N SER A 660 -9.04 21.33 -11.05
CA SER A 660 -9.25 21.04 -12.48
C SER A 660 -10.41 20.07 -12.71
N LEU A 661 -10.60 19.08 -11.82
CA LEU A 661 -11.72 18.15 -11.90
C LEU A 661 -13.04 18.84 -11.56
N TRP A 662 -13.05 19.70 -10.55
CA TRP A 662 -14.21 20.54 -10.24
C TRP A 662 -14.63 21.43 -11.41
N ALA A 663 -13.67 22.06 -12.10
CA ALA A 663 -13.97 22.85 -13.29
C ALA A 663 -14.71 22.01 -14.34
N VAL A 664 -14.28 20.75 -14.55
CA VAL A 664 -14.97 19.83 -15.48
C VAL A 664 -16.37 19.46 -14.99
N VAL A 665 -16.58 19.17 -13.71
CA VAL A 665 -17.93 18.93 -13.16
C VAL A 665 -18.83 20.13 -13.37
N LYS A 666 -18.34 21.34 -13.10
CA LYS A 666 -19.09 22.59 -13.29
C LYS A 666 -19.46 22.82 -14.76
N MET A 667 -18.53 22.53 -15.68
CA MET A 667 -18.75 22.61 -17.12
C MET A 667 -19.80 21.60 -17.61
N LEU A 668 -19.74 20.35 -17.14
CA LEU A 668 -20.71 19.30 -17.52
C LEU A 668 -22.10 19.55 -16.94
N ALA A 669 -22.19 20.05 -15.71
CA ALA A 669 -23.46 20.36 -15.06
C ALA A 669 -24.16 21.59 -15.68
N SER A 670 -23.39 22.56 -16.18
CA SER A 670 -23.91 23.77 -16.83
C SER A 670 -24.05 23.60 -18.35
N TYR A 671 -23.99 22.36 -18.84
CA TYR A 671 -24.06 22.05 -20.26
C TYR A 671 -25.42 22.43 -20.83
N GLY A 672 -25.44 23.33 -21.82
CA GLY A 672 -26.65 23.87 -22.43
C GLY A 672 -27.22 25.13 -21.75
N ASP A 673 -26.57 25.64 -20.70
CA ASP A 673 -26.94 26.93 -20.09
C ASP A 673 -26.21 28.10 -20.79
N PRO A 674 -26.94 29.01 -21.47
CA PRO A 674 -26.32 30.16 -22.14
C PRO A 674 -25.68 31.17 -21.18
N SER A 675 -26.06 31.19 -19.90
CA SER A 675 -25.47 32.09 -18.90
C SER A 675 -24.04 31.69 -18.48
N PHE A 676 -23.62 30.46 -18.82
CA PHE A 676 -22.31 29.91 -18.47
C PHE A 676 -21.23 30.16 -19.55
N ALA A 677 -21.59 30.79 -20.67
CA ALA A 677 -20.69 31.01 -21.81
C ALA A 677 -19.43 31.82 -21.46
N ASP A 678 -19.57 32.88 -20.66
CA ASP A 678 -18.43 33.73 -20.24
C ASP A 678 -17.44 32.97 -19.35
N GLU A 679 -17.92 32.01 -18.55
CA GLU A 679 -17.04 31.17 -17.73
C GLU A 679 -16.36 30.07 -18.55
N LEU A 680 -17.07 29.48 -19.53
CA LEU A 680 -16.49 28.53 -20.49
C LEU A 680 -15.34 29.17 -21.29
N GLU A 681 -15.48 30.42 -21.73
CA GLU A 681 -14.40 31.14 -22.42
C GLU A 681 -13.18 31.38 -21.51
N ARG A 682 -13.39 31.56 -20.20
CA ARG A 682 -12.27 31.61 -19.25
C ARG A 682 -11.59 30.25 -19.10
N PHE A 683 -12.35 29.16 -19.15
CA PHE A 683 -11.80 27.80 -19.03
C PHE A 683 -11.06 27.34 -20.29
N SER A 684 -11.42 27.80 -21.49
CA SER A 684 -10.66 27.48 -22.71
C SER A 684 -9.24 28.05 -22.68
N HIS A 685 -9.02 29.17 -22.00
CA HIS A 685 -7.70 29.78 -21.81
C HIS A 685 -6.94 29.26 -20.56
N SER A 686 -7.39 28.15 -19.97
CA SER A 686 -6.76 27.55 -18.79
C SER A 686 -5.37 26.97 -19.11
N GLU A 687 -4.40 27.10 -18.19
CA GLU A 687 -3.09 26.43 -18.28
C GLU A 687 -3.22 24.89 -18.28
N ASN A 688 -4.32 24.36 -17.75
CA ASN A 688 -4.60 22.92 -17.78
C ASN A 688 -5.20 22.52 -19.13
N GLU A 689 -4.39 21.85 -19.95
CA GLU A 689 -4.75 21.37 -21.29
C GLU A 689 -6.05 20.54 -21.31
N TYR A 690 -6.30 19.73 -20.28
CA TYR A 690 -7.52 18.92 -20.22
C TYR A 690 -8.77 19.79 -20.01
N VAL A 691 -8.69 20.78 -19.12
CA VAL A 691 -9.81 21.71 -18.86
C VAL A 691 -10.06 22.57 -20.10
N ALA A 692 -9.00 23.06 -20.75
CA ALA A 692 -9.09 23.84 -21.97
C ALA A 692 -9.78 23.07 -23.10
N LYS A 693 -9.33 21.83 -23.39
CA LYS A 693 -9.94 20.98 -24.41
C LYS A 693 -11.40 20.66 -24.15
N VAL A 694 -11.78 20.38 -22.89
CA VAL A 694 -13.19 20.13 -22.53
C VAL A 694 -14.02 21.41 -22.72
N ALA A 695 -13.52 22.57 -22.32
CA ALA A 695 -14.20 23.86 -22.50
C ALA A 695 -14.39 24.21 -23.98
N GLU A 696 -13.35 24.03 -24.80
CA GLU A 696 -13.39 24.24 -26.26
C GLU A 696 -14.42 23.34 -26.93
N ALA A 697 -14.46 22.04 -26.57
CA ALA A 697 -15.44 21.10 -27.10
C ALA A 697 -16.89 21.49 -26.75
N ILE A 698 -17.13 21.99 -25.54
CA ILE A 698 -18.46 22.49 -25.12
C ILE A 698 -18.81 23.80 -25.86
N LEU A 699 -17.86 24.73 -26.00
CA LEU A 699 -18.05 26.00 -26.70
C LEU A 699 -18.34 25.81 -28.19
N ALA A 700 -17.60 24.93 -28.87
CA ALA A 700 -17.78 24.62 -30.28
C ALA A 700 -19.24 24.21 -30.59
N LYS A 701 -19.86 23.46 -29.67
CA LYS A 701 -21.26 23.06 -29.78
C LYS A 701 -22.25 24.19 -29.49
N ASN A 702 -22.01 25.01 -28.46
CA ASN A 702 -22.91 26.13 -28.11
C ASN A 702 -23.00 27.18 -29.24
N VAL A 703 -21.94 27.36 -30.02
CA VAL A 703 -21.90 28.28 -31.19
C VAL A 703 -22.64 27.69 -32.40
N GLN A 704 -22.68 26.36 -32.55
CA GLN A 704 -23.27 25.65 -33.69
C GLN A 704 -24.80 25.46 -33.60
N GLY A 705 -25.45 25.80 -32.49
CA GLY A 705 -26.90 25.68 -32.29
C GLY A 705 -27.79 26.52 -33.23
N ASN A 706 -27.22 27.28 -34.17
CA ASN A 706 -27.93 28.14 -35.12
C ASN A 706 -27.96 27.63 -36.58
N LEU A 707 -27.38 26.48 -36.91
CA LEU A 707 -27.42 25.93 -38.29
C LEU A 707 -27.85 24.46 -38.30
N LEU A 708 -28.83 24.15 -39.16
CA LEU A 708 -29.44 22.84 -39.35
C LEU A 708 -28.45 21.83 -39.99
N GLU A 709 -28.42 20.63 -39.41
CA GLU A 709 -28.13 19.31 -40.00
C GLU A 709 -26.69 18.83 -40.27
N GLU A 710 -25.60 19.58 -40.00
CA GLU A 710 -24.23 19.05 -40.23
C GLU A 710 -23.43 18.62 -38.97
N SER A 711 -23.99 18.67 -37.77
CA SER A 711 -23.19 18.62 -36.51
C SER A 711 -23.50 17.44 -35.57
N ARG A 712 -23.27 16.19 -36.02
CA ARG A 712 -23.11 15.03 -35.11
C ARG A 712 -21.68 14.87 -34.56
N TRP A 713 -20.68 15.51 -35.16
CA TRP A 713 -19.26 15.30 -34.86
C TRP A 713 -18.79 15.84 -33.49
N GLY A 714 -19.41 16.89 -32.93
CA GLY A 714 -18.94 17.53 -31.68
C GLY A 714 -19.34 16.80 -30.39
N GLU A 715 -20.40 15.99 -30.40
CA GLU A 715 -20.74 15.13 -29.25
C GLU A 715 -19.79 13.94 -29.15
N ASP A 716 -19.43 13.36 -30.29
CA ASP A 716 -18.50 12.24 -30.36
C ASP A 716 -17.10 12.65 -29.88
N GLU A 717 -16.61 13.85 -30.24
CA GLU A 717 -15.32 14.37 -29.78
C GLU A 717 -15.32 14.67 -28.26
N LEU A 718 -16.39 15.24 -27.71
CA LEU A 718 -16.53 15.44 -26.26
C LEU A 718 -16.63 14.10 -25.52
N LEU A 719 -17.38 13.13 -26.06
CA LEU A 719 -17.51 11.79 -25.50
C LEU A 719 -16.18 11.04 -25.59
N GLU A 720 -15.42 11.19 -26.67
CA GLU A 720 -14.05 10.70 -26.79
C GLU A 720 -13.14 11.35 -25.78
N LEU A 721 -13.17 12.69 -25.61
CA LEU A 721 -12.37 13.41 -24.60
C LEU A 721 -12.73 13.04 -23.15
N LEU A 722 -13.99 12.73 -22.88
CA LEU A 722 -14.49 12.32 -21.57
C LEU A 722 -14.24 10.83 -21.29
N SER A 723 -14.25 10.01 -22.34
CA SER A 723 -14.13 8.55 -22.28
C SER A 723 -12.76 8.03 -22.73
N LEU A 724 -11.79 8.93 -23.04
CA LEU A 724 -10.54 8.66 -23.77
C LEU A 724 -10.06 7.22 -23.55
N LYS A 725 -10.47 6.34 -24.47
CA LYS A 725 -9.81 5.07 -24.74
C LYS A 725 -8.36 5.44 -24.98
N GLY A 726 -7.46 4.83 -24.22
CA GLY A 726 -6.05 5.17 -24.28
C GLY A 726 -5.56 5.25 -25.73
N GLU A 727 -4.90 6.34 -26.10
CA GLU A 727 -3.83 6.25 -27.08
C GLU A 727 -2.74 5.36 -26.46
N GLY A 728 -2.89 4.05 -26.64
CA GLY A 728 -2.08 3.08 -25.91
C GLY A 728 -2.67 1.68 -25.98
N GLU A 729 -2.93 1.23 -27.19
CA GLU A 729 -2.91 -0.15 -27.66
C GLU A 729 -3.37 -0.09 -29.13
N GLU A 730 -2.45 0.35 -30.00
CA GLU A 730 -2.40 -0.33 -31.30
C GLU A 730 -2.14 -1.78 -30.96
N ASP A 731 -3.20 -2.59 -30.99
CA ASP A 731 -3.11 -4.03 -31.04
C ASP A 731 -2.01 -4.38 -32.03
N ALA A 732 -0.89 -4.82 -31.49
CA ALA A 732 0.16 -5.50 -32.21
C ALA A 732 -0.45 -6.79 -32.74
N MET A 733 -1.17 -6.66 -33.86
CA MET A 733 -1.58 -7.63 -34.89
C MET A 733 -2.75 -7.12 -35.77
N SER A 734 -2.99 -5.81 -35.88
CA SER A 734 -3.74 -5.26 -37.03
C SER A 734 -2.94 -4.17 -37.73
N GLY A 735 -2.34 -4.53 -38.86
CA GLY A 735 -1.64 -3.59 -39.70
C GLY A 735 -2.59 -2.50 -40.22
N SER A 736 -2.29 -1.24 -39.91
CA SER A 736 -2.64 -0.06 -40.70
C SER A 736 -4.04 -0.07 -41.33
N MET A 737 -5.05 0.50 -40.68
CA MET A 737 -6.11 1.27 -41.37
C MET A 737 -6.96 2.09 -40.38
N GLY A 738 -6.81 3.41 -40.39
CA GLY A 738 -7.87 4.34 -39.97
C GLY A 738 -9.00 4.35 -41.00
N GLY A 739 -9.70 3.22 -41.14
CA GLY A 739 -10.77 3.04 -42.13
C GLY A 739 -12.08 3.69 -41.69
N LYS A 740 -12.77 4.34 -42.63
CA LYS A 740 -14.09 4.94 -42.42
C LYS A 740 -15.11 3.88 -41.98
N ARG A 741 -16.01 4.22 -41.05
CA ARG A 741 -17.06 3.32 -40.53
C ARG A 741 -18.45 3.81 -40.93
N THR A 742 -19.33 2.90 -41.34
CA THR A 742 -20.75 3.19 -41.58
C THR A 742 -21.63 2.25 -40.77
N PHE A 743 -22.71 2.77 -40.20
CA PHE A 743 -23.67 2.01 -39.40
C PHE A 743 -24.99 1.87 -40.15
N LYS A 744 -25.58 0.67 -40.10
CA LYS A 744 -26.89 0.34 -40.65
C LYS A 744 -27.68 -0.42 -39.60
N ASN A 745 -28.88 0.08 -39.32
CA ASN A 745 -29.75 -0.50 -38.30
C ASN A 745 -30.25 -1.90 -38.71
N SER A 746 -30.38 -2.15 -40.01
CA SER A 746 -30.95 -3.36 -40.59
C SER A 746 -30.58 -3.49 -42.08
N LEU A 747 -30.62 -4.72 -42.58
CA LEU A 747 -30.54 -5.07 -44.01
C LEU A 747 -31.89 -4.96 -44.76
N VAL A 748 -33.00 -5.04 -44.03
CA VAL A 748 -34.37 -5.15 -44.56
C VAL A 748 -35.14 -3.83 -44.45
N TYR A 749 -34.80 -3.00 -43.47
CA TYR A 749 -35.53 -1.78 -43.14
C TYR A 749 -34.69 -0.54 -43.48
N PRO A 750 -35.09 0.28 -44.47
CA PRO A 750 -34.44 1.55 -44.77
C PRO A 750 -34.54 2.55 -43.62
N VAL A 751 -33.53 3.42 -43.52
CA VAL A 751 -33.47 4.47 -42.49
C VAL A 751 -34.68 5.40 -42.61
N GLY A 752 -35.56 5.41 -41.60
CA GLY A 752 -36.74 6.28 -41.53
C GLY A 752 -38.05 5.70 -42.11
N ALA A 753 -38.02 4.52 -42.71
CA ALA A 753 -39.22 3.90 -43.28
C ALA A 753 -39.91 2.93 -42.31
N LYS A 754 -41.26 2.97 -42.23
CA LYS A 754 -42.09 2.00 -41.48
C LYS A 754 -42.49 0.77 -42.30
N HIS A 755 -42.14 0.73 -43.58
CA HIS A 755 -42.44 -0.35 -44.51
C HIS A 755 -41.15 -1.04 -44.93
N VAL A 756 -41.22 -2.35 -45.13
CA VAL A 756 -40.08 -3.17 -45.57
C VAL A 756 -39.76 -2.85 -47.03
N ASP A 757 -38.50 -2.51 -47.30
CA ASP A 757 -37.98 -2.33 -48.66
C ASP A 757 -36.53 -2.84 -48.70
N VAL A 758 -36.40 -4.12 -49.04
CA VAL A 758 -35.13 -4.85 -48.99
C VAL A 758 -34.18 -4.36 -50.08
N GLU A 759 -34.69 -4.07 -51.28
CA GLU A 759 -33.83 -3.68 -52.41
C GLU A 759 -33.27 -2.27 -52.23
N ALA A 760 -34.07 -1.31 -51.75
CA ALA A 760 -33.58 0.04 -51.47
C ALA A 760 -32.49 0.08 -50.39
N GLN A 761 -32.62 -0.78 -49.37
CA GLN A 761 -31.65 -0.86 -48.29
C GLN A 761 -30.38 -1.61 -48.70
N LEU A 762 -30.51 -2.70 -49.47
CA LEU A 762 -29.37 -3.38 -50.07
C LEU A 762 -28.60 -2.45 -51.02
N ASP A 763 -29.30 -1.67 -51.85
CA ASP A 763 -28.68 -0.66 -52.72
C ASP A 763 -27.85 0.36 -51.91
N SER A 764 -28.40 0.83 -50.78
CA SER A 764 -27.67 1.74 -49.89
C SER A 764 -26.40 1.10 -49.31
N ILE A 765 -26.48 -0.17 -48.92
CA ILE A 765 -25.33 -0.92 -48.39
C ILE A 765 -24.29 -1.16 -49.48
N MET A 766 -24.71 -1.54 -50.69
CA MET A 766 -23.80 -1.74 -51.83
C MET A 766 -23.13 -0.43 -52.26
N GLN A 767 -23.84 0.70 -52.24
CA GLN A 767 -23.23 2.00 -52.49
C GLN A 767 -22.14 2.36 -51.47
N ASP A 768 -22.35 2.04 -50.20
CA ASP A 768 -21.36 2.27 -49.15
C ASP A 768 -20.14 1.35 -49.33
N ILE A 769 -20.35 0.08 -49.68
CA ILE A 769 -19.27 -0.87 -50.04
C ILE A 769 -18.50 -0.38 -51.26
N CYS A 770 -19.18 0.04 -52.33
CA CYS A 770 -18.57 0.59 -53.54
C CYS A 770 -17.73 1.84 -53.24
N ARG A 771 -18.22 2.72 -52.35
CA ARG A 771 -17.47 3.89 -51.89
C ARG A 771 -16.19 3.47 -51.16
N PHE A 772 -16.25 2.45 -50.31
CA PHE A 772 -15.08 1.97 -49.56
C PHE A 772 -14.06 1.22 -50.42
N LEU A 773 -14.52 0.42 -51.38
CA LEU A 773 -13.65 -0.25 -52.36
C LEU A 773 -12.83 0.76 -53.17
N ASN A 774 -13.44 1.90 -53.54
CA ASN A 774 -12.79 2.95 -54.33
C ASN A 774 -11.96 3.97 -53.51
N ASP A 775 -12.10 3.98 -52.18
CA ASP A 775 -11.43 4.94 -51.29
C ASP A 775 -10.35 4.22 -50.44
N GLN A 776 -10.13 4.61 -49.17
CA GLN A 776 -9.10 4.01 -48.30
C GLN A 776 -9.51 2.67 -47.65
N GLY A 777 -10.64 2.05 -48.03
CA GLY A 777 -11.23 0.93 -47.30
C GLY A 777 -12.05 1.39 -46.07
N GLY A 778 -12.83 0.47 -45.48
CA GLY A 778 -13.74 0.79 -44.38
C GLY A 778 -14.48 -0.42 -43.82
N VAL A 779 -15.32 -0.17 -42.80
CA VAL A 779 -16.15 -1.22 -42.18
C VAL A 779 -17.61 -0.79 -42.16
N VAL A 780 -18.49 -1.65 -42.70
CA VAL A 780 -19.95 -1.47 -42.64
C VAL A 780 -20.51 -2.35 -41.53
N TYR A 781 -21.18 -1.77 -40.55
CA TYR A 781 -21.82 -2.52 -39.45
C TYR A 781 -23.33 -2.63 -39.67
N ILE A 782 -23.86 -3.85 -39.68
CA ILE A 782 -25.29 -4.16 -39.82
C ILE A 782 -25.84 -4.66 -38.48
N GLY A 783 -26.96 -4.07 -38.04
CA GLY A 783 -27.54 -4.29 -36.71
C GLY A 783 -27.05 -3.27 -35.68
N MET A 784 -26.49 -2.14 -36.12
CA MET A 784 -26.09 -1.01 -35.27
C MET A 784 -26.89 0.23 -35.62
N SER A 785 -27.39 0.94 -34.60
CA SER A 785 -28.03 2.23 -34.78
C SER A 785 -27.08 3.25 -35.44
N ASP A 786 -27.60 4.30 -36.07
CA ASP A 786 -26.80 5.45 -36.56
C ASP A 786 -25.96 6.15 -35.46
N LYS A 787 -26.13 5.76 -34.18
CA LYS A 787 -25.39 6.23 -33.00
C LYS A 787 -24.41 5.18 -32.45
N GLY A 788 -24.15 4.09 -33.17
CA GLY A 788 -23.23 3.03 -32.75
C GLY A 788 -23.75 2.10 -31.64
N ILE A 789 -25.04 2.19 -31.27
CA ILE A 789 -25.67 1.29 -30.29
C ILE A 789 -26.11 0.00 -30.98
N PRO A 790 -25.79 -1.21 -30.45
CA PRO A 790 -26.23 -2.47 -31.03
C PRO A 790 -27.76 -2.63 -30.92
N VAL A 791 -28.41 -2.73 -32.08
CA VAL A 791 -29.85 -3.00 -32.23
C VAL A 791 -30.09 -4.50 -32.43
N GLY A 792 -29.14 -5.19 -33.08
CA GLY A 792 -29.17 -6.61 -33.37
C GLY A 792 -29.88 -6.95 -34.69
N ILE A 793 -29.41 -7.99 -35.38
CA ILE A 793 -29.98 -8.43 -36.66
C ILE A 793 -31.19 -9.38 -36.52
N GLN A 794 -31.73 -9.56 -35.31
CA GLN A 794 -32.81 -10.53 -35.06
C GLN A 794 -34.07 -10.23 -35.88
N ALA A 795 -34.43 -8.96 -36.05
CA ALA A 795 -35.57 -8.56 -36.88
C ALA A 795 -35.37 -8.90 -38.37
N ASP A 796 -34.12 -8.94 -38.83
CA ASP A 796 -33.77 -9.28 -40.21
C ASP A 796 -33.81 -10.80 -40.39
N LEU A 797 -33.32 -11.58 -39.41
CA LEU A 797 -33.42 -13.04 -39.37
C LEU A 797 -34.87 -13.52 -39.38
N ASP A 798 -35.72 -12.87 -38.58
CA ASP A 798 -37.15 -13.18 -38.47
C ASP A 798 -37.88 -12.89 -39.79
N TYR A 799 -37.54 -11.77 -40.47
CA TYR A 799 -38.14 -11.40 -41.74
C TYR A 799 -37.67 -12.29 -42.90
N LEU A 800 -36.37 -12.54 -43.00
CA LEU A 800 -35.76 -13.38 -44.05
C LEU A 800 -35.97 -14.89 -43.78
N CYS A 801 -36.52 -15.25 -42.61
CA CYS A 801 -36.73 -16.63 -42.16
C CYS A 801 -35.44 -17.47 -42.26
N CYS A 802 -34.30 -16.88 -41.88
CA CYS A 802 -32.98 -17.49 -42.03
C CYS A 802 -32.23 -17.58 -40.69
N ASN A 803 -31.24 -18.46 -40.63
CA ASN A 803 -30.28 -18.50 -39.53
C ASN A 803 -29.04 -17.66 -39.89
N LEU A 804 -28.19 -17.36 -38.91
CA LEU A 804 -26.99 -16.54 -39.08
C LEU A 804 -26.10 -16.98 -40.26
N ASP A 805 -25.91 -18.29 -40.46
CA ASP A 805 -25.10 -18.79 -41.58
C ASP A 805 -25.74 -18.53 -42.95
N LYS A 806 -27.07 -18.64 -43.05
CA LYS A 806 -27.80 -18.29 -44.29
C LYS A 806 -27.84 -16.78 -44.53
N TYR A 807 -27.77 -15.99 -43.47
CA TYR A 807 -27.74 -14.53 -43.54
C TYR A 807 -26.40 -14.04 -44.11
N GLU A 808 -25.28 -14.60 -43.63
CA GLU A 808 -23.95 -14.34 -44.19
C GLU A 808 -23.83 -14.81 -45.66
N LEU A 809 -24.36 -16.00 -45.98
CA LEU A 809 -24.42 -16.48 -47.37
C LEU A 809 -25.26 -15.57 -48.28
N PHE A 810 -26.34 -14.98 -47.75
CA PHE A 810 -27.18 -14.04 -48.48
C PHE A 810 -26.38 -12.76 -48.81
N LEU A 811 -25.61 -12.24 -47.86
CA LEU A 811 -24.72 -11.10 -48.08
C LEU A 811 -23.65 -11.39 -49.14
N HIS A 812 -22.94 -12.51 -49.03
CA HIS A 812 -21.95 -12.92 -50.04
C HIS A 812 -22.56 -13.06 -51.43
N GLN A 813 -23.76 -13.66 -51.54
CA GLN A 813 -24.45 -13.78 -52.81
C GLN A 813 -24.75 -12.41 -53.42
N ARG A 814 -25.27 -11.46 -52.63
CA ARG A 814 -25.61 -10.12 -53.10
C ARG A 814 -24.36 -9.29 -53.45
N ILE A 815 -23.28 -9.41 -52.68
CA ILE A 815 -21.98 -8.77 -52.99
C ILE A 815 -21.40 -9.34 -54.29
N LYS A 816 -21.47 -10.66 -54.47
CA LYS A 816 -21.02 -11.33 -55.70
C LYS A 816 -21.82 -10.91 -56.93
N GLU A 817 -23.14 -10.75 -56.79
CA GLU A 817 -24.02 -10.24 -57.84
C GLU A 817 -23.70 -8.77 -58.19
N ALA A 818 -23.40 -7.94 -57.18
CA ALA A 818 -23.11 -6.52 -57.34
C ALA A 818 -21.70 -6.20 -57.89
N PHE A 819 -20.67 -6.93 -57.45
CA PHE A 819 -19.25 -6.58 -57.68
C PHE A 819 -18.40 -7.68 -58.30
N GLY A 820 -18.95 -8.89 -58.45
CA GLY A 820 -18.24 -10.06 -58.96
C GLY A 820 -17.46 -10.83 -57.89
N GLU A 821 -17.01 -12.04 -58.28
CA GLU A 821 -16.41 -13.01 -57.35
C GLU A 821 -15.03 -12.60 -56.81
N GLU A 822 -14.29 -11.76 -57.52
CA GLU A 822 -12.98 -11.28 -57.07
C GLU A 822 -13.10 -10.31 -55.89
N VAL A 823 -14.13 -9.45 -55.89
CA VAL A 823 -14.37 -8.47 -54.82
C VAL A 823 -14.96 -9.16 -53.60
N ASP A 824 -15.92 -10.06 -53.79
CA ASP A 824 -16.54 -10.82 -52.69
C ASP A 824 -15.49 -11.56 -51.83
N ARG A 825 -14.50 -12.21 -52.46
CA ARG A 825 -13.41 -12.90 -51.75
C ARG A 825 -12.52 -11.99 -50.90
N THR A 826 -12.51 -10.69 -51.17
CA THR A 826 -11.69 -9.73 -50.43
C THR A 826 -12.43 -9.12 -49.24
N ILE A 827 -13.77 -9.17 -49.23
CA ILE A 827 -14.58 -8.64 -48.14
C ILE A 827 -14.70 -9.70 -47.05
N GLN A 828 -14.34 -9.35 -45.81
CA GLN A 828 -14.47 -10.25 -44.66
C GLN A 828 -15.72 -9.88 -43.86
N ILE A 829 -16.58 -10.85 -43.57
CA ILE A 829 -17.76 -10.65 -42.72
C ILE A 829 -17.44 -11.22 -41.33
N GLU A 830 -17.37 -10.34 -40.33
CA GLU A 830 -17.12 -10.70 -38.94
C GLU A 830 -18.40 -10.61 -38.12
N ARG A 831 -18.68 -11.64 -37.32
CA ARG A 831 -19.80 -11.62 -36.37
C ARG A 831 -19.32 -11.06 -35.03
N LYS A 832 -20.00 -10.04 -34.52
CA LYS A 832 -19.72 -9.44 -33.20
C LYS A 832 -20.94 -9.57 -32.29
N GLN A 833 -20.71 -10.16 -31.12
CA GLN A 833 -21.75 -10.35 -30.11
C GLN A 833 -21.64 -9.27 -29.03
N PHE A 834 -22.72 -8.52 -28.85
CA PHE A 834 -22.85 -7.48 -27.83
C PHE A 834 -24.01 -7.86 -26.91
N GLY A 835 -23.70 -8.57 -25.81
CA GLY A 835 -24.71 -9.13 -24.91
C GLY A 835 -25.58 -10.19 -25.59
N ASP A 836 -26.89 -9.95 -25.63
CA ASP A 836 -27.89 -10.79 -26.31
C ASP A 836 -28.08 -10.44 -27.79
N LYS A 837 -27.38 -9.42 -28.31
CA LYS A 837 -27.53 -8.93 -29.68
C LYS A 837 -26.35 -9.30 -30.57
N VAL A 838 -26.65 -9.71 -31.79
CA VAL A 838 -25.67 -10.05 -32.82
C VAL A 838 -25.60 -8.94 -33.88
N VAL A 839 -24.39 -8.50 -34.21
CA VAL A 839 -24.09 -7.47 -35.21
C VAL A 839 -23.11 -8.07 -36.22
N GLU A 840 -23.28 -7.76 -37.50
CA GLU A 840 -22.35 -8.17 -38.56
C GLU A 840 -21.50 -6.99 -39.02
N ALA A 841 -20.20 -7.20 -39.13
CA ALA A 841 -19.23 -6.22 -39.57
C ALA A 841 -18.61 -6.66 -40.90
N LEU A 842 -18.87 -5.92 -41.97
CA LEU A 842 -18.28 -6.15 -43.27
C LEU A 842 -17.02 -5.31 -43.40
N VAL A 843 -15.86 -5.94 -43.37
CA VAL A 843 -14.55 -5.33 -43.56
C VAL A 843 -14.28 -5.26 -45.06
N VAL A 844 -14.32 -4.04 -45.60
CA VAL A 844 -14.17 -3.76 -47.03
C VAL A 844 -12.78 -3.16 -47.26
N PRO A 845 -11.85 -3.88 -47.93
CA PRO A 845 -10.54 -3.35 -48.24
C PRO A 845 -10.60 -2.34 -49.40
N ARG A 846 -9.54 -1.55 -49.57
CA ARG A 846 -9.35 -0.79 -50.82
C ARG A 846 -9.08 -1.76 -51.97
N PHE A 847 -9.74 -1.53 -53.11
CA PHE A 847 -9.54 -2.28 -54.34
C PHE A 847 -8.70 -1.45 -55.33
N ASP A 848 -7.67 -2.04 -55.93
CA ASP A 848 -6.71 -1.31 -56.77
C ASP A 848 -7.28 -0.83 -58.12
N ARG A 849 -8.47 -1.35 -58.50
CA ARG A 849 -9.19 -0.96 -59.72
C ARG A 849 -10.48 -0.24 -59.34
N VAL A 850 -10.89 0.72 -60.15
CA VAL A 850 -12.19 1.40 -59.98
C VAL A 850 -13.30 0.36 -60.10
N VAL A 851 -14.10 0.24 -59.05
CA VAL A 851 -15.29 -0.62 -58.98
C VAL A 851 -16.51 0.26 -59.22
N GLU A 852 -17.31 -0.08 -60.23
CA GLU A 852 -18.56 0.64 -60.51
C GLU A 852 -19.74 -0.18 -59.99
N TYR A 853 -20.66 0.47 -59.27
CA TYR A 853 -21.94 -0.12 -58.87
C TYR A 853 -23.05 0.49 -59.73
N HIS A 854 -23.80 -0.34 -60.43
CA HIS A 854 -25.03 0.07 -61.09
C HIS A 854 -26.20 -0.48 -60.29
N SER A 855 -26.89 0.40 -59.56
CA SER A 855 -28.15 0.05 -58.91
C SER A 855 -29.14 -0.38 -60.00
N GLU A 856 -29.84 -1.50 -59.79
CA GLU A 856 -30.97 -1.91 -60.63
C GLU A 856 -32.20 -1.06 -60.24
N ASN A 857 -32.17 0.23 -60.59
CA ASN A 857 -33.32 1.13 -60.56
C ASN A 857 -33.34 2.07 -61.76
#